data_AF-A0A6N2D0E3-F1
#
_entry.id   AF-A0A6N2D0E3-F1
#
_cell.length_a   1.000
_cell.length_b   1.000
_cell.length_c   1.000
_cell.angle_alpha   90.00
_cell.angle_beta   90.00
_cell.angle_gamma   90.00
#
_symmetry.space_group_name_H-M   'P 1'
#
loop_
_entity.id
_entity.type
_entity.pdbx_description
1 polymer ?
#
loop_
_entity_poly.entity_id
_entity_poly.type
_entity_poly.pdbx_seq_one_letter_code
_entity_poly.pdbx_strand_id
1 'polypeptide(L)'
;MTETCSPNRVAANRQRIPLALSGAATMAVLLLAAGCSFDARALDEDAAGSLPGSDCIGSDCVPGPSSERDVSDGATSADVSSSSPDATGTIDPDPCGDGTPLNACGGCGELEGVPGRSCGPCNDGVWACRPDGEGEPGLVCTDARELNACGGCLDLDADPGADCGVCGAGAWECASANAIRCEGDVVNACGGCEPIAEGEPGDPCGTCGELACPADGADELICIGDDPNPCGGCAELDGAPEESCGPCGEGTLACDDDDPDVLLCLDPGETNACGGCADLDAQPGEACGPCNDGEWICDEDDDDAVVCEGASLLNACDGCGPLAGVPGEPCNTCGGSWACGTDGQVSCTGGDFNACGGCAALDEEPGASCGPCVGQVWTCVDGGEALDCPAGGNACGGCSALGAEPETPCNTCGDFWVCDGEEAVRCDEVLNACGGCEALDGTFHAPCGTCGSGRLECDGTDALQCVGDEGDDALVPWYADCDEDGFGDPGISRPGCPDTPPSASNDACGWVLNDRDCDDSDATINPDASDAPGPPFVDRNCDGVDGDASVGVFVHPEGDDDGDGTRAAPLATLGAALALVTNDGTRNTIFLAEGTWTLSRTALPGGVTLLGGYSASNWGERSFDNESVLQFSTPVGFVIDGATSPVLVQGVTVRTSNGTNAQPSSVAIVVRNTTATVRIEHNRLEAGRGVNGRNGQHGSGGEAGSAGAGGRSGGDSGTGGDGASATSCGPAGGRGGNGANGNNRGDSGTDGQASSGASGGGGGQGGGGEAGCGRGDSGGAGQAGGQGVEGAPVSVAGNQAAGALSGVQWRAGSGLDGNDGGAGGGGGGGGGGGGRNCIGVNRRGGGGGGAGSGGCGASGGLAGEGAGGSFGIMLSATGLVVVVDNEIETTGGGTGGRGGNGGAGGAGGAGGAGGSGQDAAGGGGGAGGAGGAGGLGGAGSGGSGGAGGASVGILTVDTSGLSASGNSFQLGAAGTGGEGGQTGGDSEDTPRSASGQSGIRQDVFQR
;
A
#
# COMPACT_ATOMS: atom_id res chain seq x y z
N MET A 1 -13.00 14.30 -58.87
CA MET A 1 -13.44 14.03 -60.26
C MET A 1 -14.30 12.77 -60.26
N THR A 2 -15.09 12.58 -61.31
CA THR A 2 -16.05 11.48 -61.59
C THR A 2 -15.67 10.06 -61.14
N GLU A 3 -16.67 9.38 -60.53
CA GLU A 3 -17.12 7.97 -60.70
C GLU A 3 -16.07 6.83 -60.88
N THR A 4 -16.19 5.67 -60.21
CA THR A 4 -17.13 4.58 -60.62
C THR A 4 -17.10 3.33 -59.70
N CYS A 5 -18.17 2.52 -59.78
CA CYS A 5 -18.25 1.07 -59.49
C CYS A 5 -18.42 0.52 -58.04
N SER A 6 -19.69 0.26 -57.72
CA SER A 6 -20.27 -0.78 -56.83
C SER A 6 -20.26 -2.19 -57.51
N PRO A 7 -20.95 -3.27 -57.02
CA PRO A 7 -21.15 -3.83 -55.65
C PRO A 7 -21.10 -5.40 -55.59
N ASN A 8 -21.28 -6.03 -54.41
CA ASN A 8 -22.18 -7.20 -54.14
C ASN A 8 -21.96 -7.79 -52.71
N ARG A 9 -22.97 -7.86 -51.82
CA ARG A 9 -23.91 -9.00 -51.52
C ARG A 9 -23.33 -10.15 -50.68
N VAL A 10 -24.05 -10.82 -49.76
CA VAL A 10 -25.27 -10.58 -48.92
C VAL A 10 -25.55 -11.86 -48.10
N ALA A 11 -26.30 -11.75 -46.97
CA ALA A 11 -27.01 -12.81 -46.21
C ALA A 11 -26.21 -13.70 -45.23
N ALA A 12 -26.79 -14.24 -44.13
CA ALA A 12 -28.01 -13.92 -43.36
C ALA A 12 -28.13 -14.79 -42.08
N ASN A 13 -29.11 -14.44 -41.20
CA ASN A 13 -29.74 -15.26 -40.14
C ASN A 13 -28.95 -15.57 -38.84
N ARG A 14 -29.57 -15.80 -37.67
CA ARG A 14 -30.84 -15.31 -37.03
C ARG A 14 -31.01 -15.97 -35.65
N GLN A 15 -31.50 -15.22 -34.64
CA GLN A 15 -32.24 -15.71 -33.44
C GLN A 15 -31.43 -16.53 -32.39
N ARG A 16 -31.68 -16.47 -31.07
CA ARG A 16 -32.87 -16.07 -30.26
C ARG A 16 -32.49 -15.59 -28.84
N ILE A 17 -33.39 -14.85 -28.19
CA ILE A 17 -33.41 -14.45 -26.76
C ILE A 17 -34.75 -14.91 -26.15
N PRO A 18 -34.84 -15.25 -24.84
CA PRO A 18 -36.07 -15.18 -24.04
C PRO A 18 -36.09 -13.93 -23.12
N LEU A 19 -37.26 -13.27 -23.01
CA LEU A 19 -37.49 -12.05 -22.22
C LEU A 19 -37.96 -12.32 -20.77
N ALA A 20 -37.73 -11.37 -19.87
CA ALA A 20 -38.69 -11.00 -18.82
C ALA A 20 -38.68 -9.48 -18.48
N LEU A 21 -39.88 -8.90 -18.56
CA LEU A 21 -40.50 -7.67 -17.96
C LEU A 21 -39.72 -6.74 -16.99
N SER A 22 -40.04 -5.44 -16.79
CA SER A 22 -40.96 -4.48 -17.47
C SER A 22 -40.96 -3.06 -16.83
N GLY A 23 -41.23 -1.99 -17.62
CA GLY A 23 -41.70 -0.65 -17.16
C GLY A 23 -40.80 0.53 -17.57
N ALA A 24 -40.99 1.18 -18.74
CA ALA A 24 -41.89 2.34 -19.02
C ALA A 24 -41.43 3.66 -18.31
N ALA A 25 -41.28 4.84 -18.94
CA ALA A 25 -41.79 5.45 -20.19
C ALA A 25 -41.02 6.78 -20.51
N THR A 26 -41.05 7.49 -21.67
CA THR A 26 -41.49 7.26 -23.07
C THR A 26 -41.13 8.48 -23.98
N MET A 27 -40.52 8.27 -25.17
CA MET A 27 -40.38 9.18 -26.35
C MET A 27 -39.54 10.48 -26.26
N ALA A 28 -38.98 11.07 -27.34
CA ALA A 28 -38.55 10.58 -28.68
C ALA A 28 -37.91 11.74 -29.49
N VAL A 29 -36.96 11.45 -30.40
CA VAL A 29 -36.88 11.90 -31.83
C VAL A 29 -35.53 11.45 -32.42
N LEU A 30 -35.53 11.05 -33.70
CA LEU A 30 -34.39 10.44 -34.41
C LEU A 30 -33.59 11.43 -35.28
N LEU A 31 -32.31 11.08 -35.48
CA LEU A 31 -31.48 11.30 -36.68
C LEU A 31 -31.11 12.73 -37.11
N LEU A 32 -29.81 13.02 -37.03
CA LEU A 32 -29.00 13.35 -38.21
C LEU A 32 -27.50 13.13 -37.92
N ALA A 33 -26.90 12.15 -38.59
CA ALA A 33 -25.45 11.95 -38.61
C ALA A 33 -24.94 12.19 -40.05
N ALA A 34 -24.00 13.11 -40.20
CA ALA A 34 -23.18 13.27 -41.40
C ALA A 34 -21.91 14.05 -41.03
N GLY A 35 -20.76 13.36 -40.99
CA GLY A 35 -19.47 14.02 -40.82
C GLY A 35 -19.02 14.70 -42.10
N CYS A 36 -18.49 15.92 -41.98
CA CYS A 36 -17.69 16.60 -42.98
C CYS A 36 -16.63 17.43 -42.25
N SER A 37 -15.36 17.15 -42.51
CA SER A 37 -14.22 17.93 -42.01
C SER A 37 -14.21 19.34 -42.63
N PHE A 38 -13.74 20.33 -41.88
CA PHE A 38 -13.31 21.61 -42.46
C PHE A 38 -11.97 22.04 -41.87
N ASP A 39 -11.09 22.46 -42.77
CA ASP A 39 -9.73 22.94 -42.51
C ASP A 39 -9.73 24.47 -42.51
N ALA A 40 -8.97 25.10 -41.62
CA ALA A 40 -8.93 26.55 -41.44
C ALA A 40 -7.53 27.05 -41.05
N ARG A 41 -6.84 27.68 -42.01
CA ARG A 41 -5.57 28.37 -41.77
C ARG A 41 -5.79 29.87 -41.45
N ALA A 42 -5.15 30.30 -40.37
CA ALA A 42 -4.46 31.58 -40.14
C ALA A 42 -5.10 32.91 -40.60
N LEU A 43 -5.28 33.82 -39.62
CA LEU A 43 -5.00 35.25 -39.76
C LEU A 43 -4.43 35.83 -38.45
N ASP A 44 -3.76 36.96 -38.59
CA ASP A 44 -2.64 37.57 -37.84
C ASP A 44 -3.00 38.50 -36.64
N GLU A 45 -1.93 39.05 -36.03
CA GLU A 45 -1.77 40.36 -35.33
C GLU A 45 -2.11 40.58 -33.82
N ASP A 46 -1.02 40.69 -33.02
CA ASP A 46 -0.61 41.78 -32.08
C ASP A 46 -1.60 42.56 -31.16
N ALA A 47 -1.30 42.62 -29.84
CA ALA A 47 -0.73 43.82 -29.13
C ALA A 47 -1.08 43.99 -27.61
N ALA A 48 -0.06 44.38 -26.81
CA ALA A 48 -0.09 45.06 -25.48
C ALA A 48 -0.71 44.35 -24.24
N GLY A 49 -0.26 44.59 -22.97
CA GLY A 49 0.88 45.37 -22.46
C GLY A 49 0.93 45.48 -20.89
N SER A 50 2.13 45.75 -20.34
CA SER A 50 2.54 46.24 -18.98
C SER A 50 1.67 46.10 -17.69
N LEU A 51 2.22 45.38 -16.68
CA LEU A 51 2.68 45.82 -15.31
C LEU A 51 1.80 46.72 -14.37
N PRO A 52 2.09 46.87 -13.02
CA PRO A 52 3.07 46.23 -12.10
C PRO A 52 2.57 45.86 -10.65
N GLY A 53 3.46 45.31 -9.79
CA GLY A 53 3.43 45.37 -8.29
C GLY A 53 4.05 44.14 -7.59
N SER A 54 5.26 44.19 -7.00
CA SER A 54 5.61 44.46 -5.57
C SER A 54 5.06 43.41 -4.57
N ASP A 55 5.81 42.80 -3.62
CA ASP A 55 7.01 43.30 -2.91
C ASP A 55 7.89 42.21 -2.19
N CYS A 56 9.19 42.51 -2.03
CA CYS A 56 10.11 42.27 -0.88
C CYS A 56 10.37 40.92 -0.13
N ILE A 57 11.69 40.57 -0.06
CA ILE A 57 12.49 40.00 1.09
C ILE A 57 12.22 38.52 1.50
N GLY A 58 13.21 37.63 1.73
CA GLY A 58 14.68 37.68 1.61
C GLY A 58 15.41 36.44 2.21
N SER A 59 16.72 36.30 1.95
CA SER A 59 17.74 35.45 2.64
C SER A 59 17.44 33.96 2.94
N ASP A 60 18.08 33.02 2.23
CA ASP A 60 19.36 32.41 2.64
C ASP A 60 19.98 31.47 1.57
N CYS A 61 21.16 30.91 1.82
CA CYS A 61 22.13 30.51 0.79
C CYS A 61 22.28 28.99 0.48
N VAL A 62 22.33 28.69 -0.83
CA VAL A 62 23.19 27.69 -1.52
C VAL A 62 22.90 26.18 -1.35
N PRO A 63 22.68 25.48 -2.48
CA PRO A 63 23.09 24.10 -2.69
C PRO A 63 24.39 23.99 -3.53
N GLY A 64 25.18 22.93 -3.31
CA GLY A 64 26.13 22.37 -4.28
C GLY A 64 25.70 20.93 -4.61
N PRO A 65 26.10 20.36 -5.76
CA PRO A 65 27.51 20.05 -5.99
C PRO A 65 28.00 20.25 -7.44
N SER A 66 29.32 20.17 -7.65
CA SER A 66 29.92 19.96 -8.98
C SER A 66 30.59 18.58 -9.07
N SER A 67 30.39 17.93 -10.20
CA SER A 67 30.98 16.65 -10.60
C SER A 67 32.21 16.87 -11.49
N GLU A 68 33.27 16.11 -11.21
CA GLU A 68 34.16 15.47 -12.23
C GLU A 68 34.98 16.37 -13.19
N ARG A 69 36.06 15.91 -13.84
CA ARG A 69 36.93 14.71 -13.69
C ARG A 69 38.36 15.07 -14.11
N ASP A 70 39.32 14.19 -13.80
CA ASP A 70 40.74 14.36 -14.08
C ASP A 70 41.13 14.55 -15.56
N VAL A 71 42.15 15.38 -15.81
CA VAL A 71 43.25 15.04 -16.73
C VAL A 71 44.58 15.37 -16.06
N SER A 72 45.46 14.38 -16.02
CA SER A 72 46.76 14.45 -15.36
C SER A 72 47.87 15.00 -16.28
N ASP A 73 48.77 15.83 -15.72
CA ASP A 73 50.18 15.79 -16.11
C ASP A 73 51.12 16.37 -15.02
N GLY A 74 52.40 15.97 -15.07
CA GLY A 74 53.28 15.92 -13.89
C GLY A 74 54.04 17.19 -13.45
N ALA A 75 53.90 17.51 -12.16
CA ALA A 75 54.93 17.90 -11.17
C ALA A 75 56.15 18.80 -11.54
N THR A 76 56.25 19.96 -10.87
CA THR A 76 57.39 20.42 -10.01
C THR A 76 56.96 21.69 -9.23
N SER A 77 56.87 21.70 -7.90
CA SER A 77 57.92 21.92 -6.88
C SER A 77 58.39 23.38 -6.70
N ALA A 78 58.16 23.92 -5.47
CA ALA A 78 58.66 25.19 -4.91
C ALA A 78 58.03 26.50 -5.51
N ASP A 79 57.94 27.63 -4.81
CA ASP A 79 58.50 27.99 -3.49
C ASP A 79 57.64 29.04 -2.72
N VAL A 80 57.97 29.27 -1.46
CA VAL A 80 57.29 30.21 -0.54
C VAL A 80 57.83 31.64 -0.68
N SER A 81 56.96 32.66 -0.79
CA SER A 81 57.18 33.94 -0.06
C SER A 81 55.98 34.91 -0.10
N SER A 82 55.63 35.41 1.08
CA SER A 82 54.77 36.57 1.32
C SER A 82 55.44 37.91 0.99
N SER A 83 54.68 38.88 0.48
CA SER A 83 54.84 40.29 0.90
C SER A 83 53.66 41.17 0.44
N SER A 84 52.97 41.80 1.40
CA SER A 84 52.17 43.01 1.18
C SER A 84 53.07 44.24 1.24
N PRO A 85 52.69 45.34 0.57
CA PRO A 85 52.92 46.67 1.15
C PRO A 85 51.66 47.56 1.15
N ASP A 86 51.73 48.60 1.98
CA ASP A 86 50.66 49.52 2.39
C ASP A 86 49.96 50.33 1.30
N ALA A 87 48.76 50.79 1.65
CA ALA A 87 47.98 51.78 0.94
C ALA A 87 48.48 53.22 1.15
N THR A 88 48.30 54.07 0.13
CA THR A 88 47.66 55.40 0.24
C THR A 88 47.41 55.93 -1.18
N GLY A 89 46.14 55.95 -1.62
CA GLY A 89 45.72 56.54 -2.89
C GLY A 89 44.49 57.41 -2.68
N THR A 90 44.54 58.66 -3.14
CA THR A 90 43.44 59.63 -3.04
C THR A 90 42.30 59.24 -3.97
N ILE A 91 41.06 59.21 -3.46
CA ILE A 91 39.84 59.07 -4.29
C ILE A 91 39.67 60.36 -5.11
N ASP A 92 39.54 60.21 -6.42
CA ASP A 92 39.17 61.30 -7.32
C ASP A 92 37.68 61.64 -7.12
N PRO A 93 37.30 62.90 -6.81
CA PRO A 93 35.90 63.26 -6.60
C PRO A 93 35.06 63.36 -7.89
N ASP A 94 35.64 63.25 -9.09
CA ASP A 94 34.92 63.25 -10.36
C ASP A 94 35.55 62.25 -11.36
N PRO A 95 35.41 60.92 -11.14
CA PRO A 95 36.07 59.90 -11.96
C PRO A 95 35.55 59.82 -13.41
N CYS A 96 34.39 60.41 -13.72
CA CYS A 96 33.85 60.51 -15.07
C CYS A 96 34.16 61.86 -15.76
N GLY A 97 34.57 62.88 -15.00
CA GLY A 97 35.02 64.18 -15.52
C GLY A 97 33.91 65.12 -16.01
N ASP A 98 32.64 64.73 -15.84
CA ASP A 98 31.45 65.47 -16.23
C ASP A 98 30.38 65.54 -15.12
N GLY A 99 30.69 65.01 -13.92
CA GLY A 99 29.77 64.92 -12.79
C GLY A 99 28.80 63.73 -12.83
N THR A 100 28.93 62.81 -13.79
CA THR A 100 28.15 61.55 -13.81
C THR A 100 28.67 60.60 -12.72
N PRO A 101 27.82 60.06 -11.83
CA PRO A 101 28.24 59.06 -10.86
C PRO A 101 28.54 57.72 -11.56
N LEU A 102 29.48 56.96 -11.00
CA LEU A 102 29.80 55.61 -11.50
C LEU A 102 28.57 54.70 -11.43
N ASN A 103 28.38 53.90 -12.49
CA ASN A 103 27.39 52.83 -12.55
C ASN A 103 27.78 51.66 -11.61
N ALA A 104 26.88 50.69 -11.46
CA ALA A 104 27.06 49.56 -10.55
C ALA A 104 28.27 48.64 -10.88
N CYS A 105 28.90 48.80 -12.05
CA CYS A 105 30.12 48.12 -12.47
C CYS A 105 31.35 49.03 -12.51
N GLY A 106 31.31 50.22 -11.91
CA GLY A 106 32.45 51.15 -11.88
C GLY A 106 32.72 51.89 -13.19
N GLY A 107 31.75 51.92 -14.11
CA GLY A 107 31.83 52.65 -15.39
C GLY A 107 31.02 53.94 -15.45
N CYS A 108 31.21 54.74 -16.50
CA CYS A 108 30.51 56.01 -16.71
C CYS A 108 29.33 55.94 -17.71
N GLY A 109 28.98 54.74 -18.19
CA GLY A 109 27.90 54.50 -19.14
C GLY A 109 26.63 53.91 -18.52
N GLU A 110 25.52 53.96 -19.24
CA GLU A 110 24.28 53.24 -18.88
C GLU A 110 24.44 51.73 -19.10
N LEU A 111 23.89 50.91 -18.20
CA LEU A 111 24.01 49.45 -18.25
C LEU A 111 22.73 48.83 -18.86
N GLU A 112 22.88 47.83 -19.72
CA GLU A 112 21.76 47.09 -20.36
C GLU A 112 21.00 46.16 -19.39
N GLY A 113 21.36 46.16 -18.11
CA GLY A 113 20.78 45.33 -17.05
C GLY A 113 21.25 45.76 -15.67
N VAL A 114 20.97 44.94 -14.66
CA VAL A 114 21.41 45.18 -13.27
C VAL A 114 22.28 44.00 -12.81
N PRO A 115 23.48 44.23 -12.26
CA PRO A 115 24.31 43.15 -11.72
C PRO A 115 23.53 42.30 -10.71
N GLY A 116 23.61 40.97 -10.83
CA GLY A 116 22.88 40.03 -9.97
C GLY A 116 21.43 39.75 -10.35
N ARG A 117 20.93 40.27 -11.49
CA ARG A 117 19.62 39.87 -12.06
C ARG A 117 19.77 38.78 -13.11
N SER A 118 18.70 38.01 -13.30
CA SER A 118 18.62 36.96 -14.31
C SER A 118 18.76 37.49 -15.73
N CYS A 119 19.31 36.67 -16.62
CA CYS A 119 19.56 36.99 -18.03
C CYS A 119 19.60 35.73 -18.91
N GLY A 120 19.66 35.94 -20.23
CA GLY A 120 19.62 34.87 -21.23
C GLY A 120 18.20 34.41 -21.59
N PRO A 121 18.05 33.59 -22.65
CA PRO A 121 16.72 33.19 -23.15
C PRO A 121 15.95 32.32 -22.16
N CYS A 122 16.65 31.61 -21.28
CA CYS A 122 16.08 30.76 -20.22
C CYS A 122 15.95 31.46 -18.86
N ASN A 123 16.34 32.73 -18.74
CA ASN A 123 16.32 33.54 -17.50
C ASN A 123 17.06 32.91 -16.30
N ASP A 124 18.08 32.07 -16.56
CA ASP A 124 18.82 31.30 -15.56
C ASP A 124 20.28 31.75 -15.38
N GLY A 125 20.85 32.44 -16.37
CA GLY A 125 22.13 33.12 -16.20
C GLY A 125 22.02 34.38 -15.35
N VAL A 126 23.15 34.95 -14.95
CA VAL A 126 23.22 36.15 -14.11
C VAL A 126 24.03 37.25 -14.79
N TRP A 127 23.51 38.48 -14.77
CA TRP A 127 24.27 39.67 -15.18
C TRP A 127 25.43 39.92 -14.22
N ALA A 128 26.66 39.76 -14.69
CA ALA A 128 27.89 40.04 -13.96
C ALA A 128 28.63 41.24 -14.56
N CYS A 129 29.32 42.02 -13.72
CA CYS A 129 30.25 43.04 -14.20
C CYS A 129 31.48 42.38 -14.80
N ARG A 130 31.96 42.86 -15.95
CA ARG A 130 33.19 42.33 -16.57
C ARG A 130 34.39 42.53 -15.62
N PRO A 131 35.26 41.52 -15.47
CA PRO A 131 36.47 41.64 -14.65
C PRO A 131 37.47 42.62 -15.29
N ASP A 132 38.22 43.33 -14.44
CA ASP A 132 39.15 44.40 -14.85
C ASP A 132 40.22 43.89 -15.85
N GLY A 133 40.16 44.41 -17.09
CA GLY A 133 41.19 44.17 -18.12
C GLY A 133 40.67 44.04 -19.55
N GLU A 134 39.41 43.67 -19.74
CA GLU A 134 38.81 43.33 -21.05
C GLU A 134 37.74 44.37 -21.51
N GLY A 135 38.20 45.60 -21.82
CA GLY A 135 37.39 46.65 -22.46
C GLY A 135 36.71 47.64 -21.51
N GLU A 136 35.74 48.39 -22.03
CA GLU A 136 34.93 49.35 -21.25
C GLU A 136 34.11 48.63 -20.16
N PRO A 137 34.02 49.18 -18.94
CA PRO A 137 33.27 48.59 -17.83
C PRO A 137 31.77 48.47 -18.15
N GLY A 138 31.29 47.24 -18.23
CA GLY A 138 29.91 46.90 -18.60
C GLY A 138 29.52 45.51 -18.12
N LEU A 139 28.29 45.12 -18.44
CA LEU A 139 27.73 43.82 -18.07
C LEU A 139 28.08 42.71 -19.08
N VAL A 140 28.08 41.48 -18.58
CA VAL A 140 28.08 40.24 -19.34
C VAL A 140 27.11 39.26 -18.66
N CYS A 141 26.33 38.54 -19.44
CA CYS A 141 25.46 37.48 -18.92
C CYS A 141 26.32 36.22 -18.77
N THR A 142 26.53 35.74 -17.55
CA THR A 142 27.24 34.46 -17.29
C THR A 142 26.23 33.36 -17.00
N ASP A 143 26.61 32.12 -17.28
CA ASP A 143 25.88 30.91 -16.86
C ASP A 143 24.45 30.75 -17.41
N ALA A 144 24.05 31.57 -18.39
CA ALA A 144 22.78 31.40 -19.11
C ALA A 144 22.85 30.18 -20.04
N ARG A 145 21.81 29.35 -20.02
CA ARG A 145 21.65 28.30 -21.02
C ARG A 145 21.10 28.88 -22.32
N GLU A 146 21.59 28.36 -23.44
CA GLU A 146 20.97 28.57 -24.74
C GLU A 146 19.73 27.65 -24.87
N LEU A 147 18.83 27.98 -25.78
CA LEU A 147 17.68 27.12 -26.05
C LEU A 147 18.16 25.80 -26.69
N ASN A 148 17.55 24.68 -26.29
CA ASN A 148 17.76 23.39 -26.92
C ASN A 148 17.25 23.39 -28.38
N ALA A 149 17.54 22.32 -29.12
CA ALA A 149 17.18 22.19 -30.54
C ALA A 149 15.66 22.23 -30.83
N CYS A 150 14.80 22.04 -29.82
CA CYS A 150 13.35 22.17 -29.89
C CYS A 150 12.81 23.52 -29.39
N GLY A 151 13.67 24.43 -28.93
CA GLY A 151 13.30 25.77 -28.47
C GLY A 151 12.95 25.90 -26.99
N GLY A 152 13.34 24.94 -26.15
CA GLY A 152 13.15 24.98 -24.69
C GLY A 152 14.45 25.09 -23.89
N CYS A 153 14.35 24.93 -22.58
CA CYS A 153 15.42 25.22 -21.60
C CYS A 153 15.88 23.98 -20.79
N LEU A 154 15.40 22.79 -21.15
CA LEU A 154 15.90 21.52 -20.62
C LEU A 154 16.75 20.81 -21.67
N ASP A 155 17.72 20.02 -21.22
CA ASP A 155 18.49 19.15 -22.10
C ASP A 155 17.55 18.09 -22.71
N LEU A 156 17.75 17.78 -23.99
CA LEU A 156 16.99 16.75 -24.70
C LEU A 156 17.76 15.42 -24.65
N ASP A 157 17.06 14.29 -24.55
CA ASP A 157 17.69 12.96 -24.49
C ASP A 157 18.44 12.58 -25.78
N ALA A 158 18.15 13.24 -26.90
CA ALA A 158 18.85 13.13 -28.18
C ALA A 158 18.65 14.39 -29.05
N ASP A 159 19.47 14.54 -30.09
CA ASP A 159 19.29 15.59 -31.10
C ASP A 159 18.11 15.30 -32.02
N PRO A 160 17.20 16.27 -32.28
CA PRO A 160 16.17 16.13 -33.30
C PRO A 160 16.76 15.84 -34.69
N GLY A 161 16.26 14.78 -35.34
CA GLY A 161 16.76 14.26 -36.60
C GLY A 161 17.84 13.16 -36.46
N ALA A 162 18.25 12.80 -35.24
CA ALA A 162 19.03 11.58 -35.02
C ALA A 162 18.16 10.32 -35.13
N ASP A 163 18.76 9.23 -35.61
CA ASP A 163 18.09 7.93 -35.77
C ASP A 163 17.56 7.43 -34.41
N CYS A 164 16.35 6.86 -34.40
CA CYS A 164 15.66 6.43 -33.20
C CYS A 164 14.88 5.11 -33.40
N GLY A 165 14.51 4.52 -32.27
CA GLY A 165 13.69 3.31 -32.23
C GLY A 165 14.50 2.02 -32.34
N VAL A 166 13.81 0.89 -32.26
CA VAL A 166 14.41 -0.45 -32.15
C VAL A 166 15.06 -0.87 -33.47
N CYS A 167 14.48 -0.45 -34.60
CA CYS A 167 15.00 -0.75 -35.94
C CYS A 167 15.94 0.34 -36.49
N GLY A 168 16.13 1.44 -35.76
CA GLY A 168 16.91 2.60 -36.22
C GLY A 168 16.36 3.23 -37.50
N ALA A 169 15.06 3.04 -37.76
CA ALA A 169 14.38 3.52 -38.96
C ALA A 169 13.54 4.79 -38.71
N GLY A 170 13.27 5.10 -37.44
CA GLY A 170 12.66 6.36 -37.04
C GLY A 170 13.68 7.50 -36.89
N ALA A 171 13.16 8.73 -36.74
CA ALA A 171 13.94 9.89 -36.35
C ALA A 171 13.33 10.56 -35.11
N TRP A 172 14.18 11.10 -34.23
CA TRP A 172 13.73 11.92 -33.10
C TRP A 172 13.15 13.23 -33.61
N GLU A 173 11.89 13.50 -33.33
CA GLU A 173 11.22 14.77 -33.64
C GLU A 173 10.84 15.54 -32.37
N CYS A 174 10.83 16.86 -32.43
CA CYS A 174 10.36 17.70 -31.33
C CYS A 174 8.86 17.46 -31.06
N ALA A 175 8.56 16.85 -29.92
CA ALA A 175 7.20 16.68 -29.39
C ALA A 175 6.71 17.95 -28.69
N SER A 176 7.62 18.68 -28.02
CA SER A 176 7.40 19.98 -27.42
C SER A 176 8.72 20.75 -27.35
N ALA A 177 8.72 21.96 -26.78
CA ALA A 177 9.95 22.72 -26.56
C ALA A 177 11.00 21.99 -25.69
N ASN A 178 10.58 21.09 -24.80
CA ASN A 178 11.47 20.35 -23.88
C ASN A 178 11.36 18.82 -24.03
N ALA A 179 10.78 18.32 -25.12
CA ALA A 179 10.59 16.88 -25.30
C ALA A 179 10.72 16.49 -26.77
N ILE A 180 11.36 15.34 -27.00
CA ILE A 180 11.42 14.65 -28.29
C ILE A 180 10.58 13.38 -28.25
N ARG A 181 10.15 12.91 -29.41
CA ARG A 181 9.49 11.62 -29.62
C ARG A 181 10.07 10.95 -30.85
N CYS A 182 10.11 9.63 -30.86
CA CYS A 182 10.54 8.88 -32.02
C CYS A 182 9.36 8.74 -33.00
N GLU A 183 9.50 9.23 -34.23
CA GLU A 183 8.53 9.01 -35.32
C GLU A 183 9.15 8.16 -36.43
N GLY A 184 8.37 7.24 -37.02
CA GLY A 184 8.78 6.46 -38.20
C GLY A 184 9.46 5.12 -37.93
N ASP A 185 9.75 4.76 -36.69
CA ASP A 185 10.21 3.40 -36.35
C ASP A 185 9.03 2.42 -36.39
N VAL A 186 8.99 1.58 -37.43
CA VAL A 186 7.89 0.61 -37.65
C VAL A 186 8.42 -0.79 -37.40
N VAL A 187 8.10 -1.34 -36.23
CA VAL A 187 8.33 -2.75 -35.89
C VAL A 187 7.18 -3.62 -36.40
N ASN A 188 7.47 -4.90 -36.67
CA ASN A 188 6.46 -5.93 -36.92
C ASN A 188 5.76 -6.36 -35.61
N ALA A 189 4.79 -7.28 -35.70
CA ALA A 189 4.01 -7.75 -34.54
C ALA A 189 4.83 -8.47 -33.44
N CYS A 190 6.07 -8.86 -33.75
CA CYS A 190 7.03 -9.46 -32.82
C CYS A 190 8.19 -8.52 -32.41
N GLY A 191 8.11 -7.24 -32.75
CA GLY A 191 9.16 -6.25 -32.42
C GLY A 191 10.35 -6.25 -33.38
N GLY A 192 10.30 -7.01 -34.47
CA GLY A 192 11.35 -7.09 -35.49
C GLY A 192 11.22 -6.07 -36.60
N CYS A 193 12.19 -6.08 -37.51
CA CYS A 193 12.38 -5.04 -38.51
C CYS A 193 12.03 -5.50 -39.94
N GLU A 194 11.78 -6.79 -40.15
CA GLU A 194 11.27 -7.33 -41.41
C GLU A 194 9.77 -7.69 -41.33
N PRO A 195 9.00 -7.61 -42.43
CA PRO A 195 7.60 -8.02 -42.42
C PRO A 195 7.45 -9.55 -42.25
N ILE A 196 6.68 -9.98 -41.24
CA ILE A 196 6.33 -11.39 -41.03
C ILE A 196 5.53 -11.91 -42.25
N ALA A 197 5.89 -13.09 -42.75
CA ALA A 197 5.41 -13.58 -44.05
C ALA A 197 3.97 -14.11 -44.03
N GLU A 198 3.59 -14.88 -43.01
CA GLU A 198 2.25 -15.46 -42.82
C GLU A 198 1.94 -15.63 -41.32
N GLY A 199 0.70 -15.35 -40.91
CA GLY A 199 0.21 -15.47 -39.52
C GLY A 199 0.37 -14.20 -38.65
N GLU A 200 -0.43 -14.11 -37.58
CA GLU A 200 -0.28 -13.13 -36.49
C GLU A 200 0.05 -13.85 -35.16
N PRO A 201 0.72 -13.20 -34.19
CA PRO A 201 0.83 -13.74 -32.84
C PRO A 201 -0.57 -13.99 -32.26
N GLY A 202 -0.84 -15.22 -31.83
CA GLY A 202 -2.17 -15.67 -31.41
C GLY A 202 -2.92 -16.57 -32.41
N ASP A 203 -2.40 -16.78 -33.62
CA ASP A 203 -2.98 -17.74 -34.56
C ASP A 203 -2.70 -19.19 -34.12
N PRO A 204 -3.68 -20.12 -34.20
CA PRO A 204 -3.48 -21.50 -33.76
C PRO A 204 -2.55 -22.28 -34.69
N CYS A 205 -1.69 -23.13 -34.11
CA CYS A 205 -0.73 -23.96 -34.83
C CYS A 205 -0.58 -25.35 -34.21
N GLY A 206 -0.21 -26.33 -35.05
CA GLY A 206 -0.07 -27.71 -34.59
C GLY A 206 -1.41 -28.33 -34.13
N THR A 207 -1.38 -29.00 -32.98
CA THR A 207 -2.47 -29.72 -32.31
C THR A 207 -3.00 -28.95 -31.11
N CYS A 208 -2.09 -28.39 -30.29
CA CYS A 208 -2.41 -27.63 -29.07
C CYS A 208 -1.78 -26.23 -29.02
N GLY A 209 -0.96 -25.88 -30.01
CA GLY A 209 -0.10 -24.70 -29.94
C GLY A 209 -0.70 -23.41 -30.50
N GLU A 210 0.01 -22.32 -30.21
CA GLU A 210 -0.27 -20.96 -30.67
C GLU A 210 0.98 -20.35 -31.30
N LEU A 211 0.83 -19.56 -32.37
CA LEU A 211 1.92 -18.83 -32.99
C LEU A 211 2.34 -17.70 -32.06
N ALA A 212 3.60 -17.73 -31.64
CA ALA A 212 4.19 -16.73 -30.77
C ALA A 212 5.54 -16.25 -31.31
N CYS A 213 5.97 -15.10 -30.79
CA CYS A 213 7.25 -14.51 -31.13
C CYS A 213 8.39 -15.27 -30.42
N PRO A 214 9.44 -15.72 -31.14
CA PRO A 214 10.63 -16.30 -30.53
C PRO A 214 11.31 -15.33 -29.56
N ALA A 215 11.84 -15.86 -28.45
CA ALA A 215 12.57 -15.05 -27.47
C ALA A 215 13.91 -14.49 -28.00
N ASP A 216 14.39 -15.00 -29.13
CA ASP A 216 15.70 -14.72 -29.74
C ASP A 216 15.64 -14.27 -31.20
N GLY A 217 14.45 -14.15 -31.80
CA GLY A 217 14.26 -13.76 -33.20
C GLY A 217 12.94 -13.04 -33.43
N ALA A 218 13.01 -11.76 -33.80
CA ALA A 218 11.82 -10.90 -33.88
C ALA A 218 11.14 -10.87 -35.26
N ASP A 219 11.67 -11.60 -36.26
CA ASP A 219 11.24 -11.56 -37.67
C ASP A 219 10.53 -12.84 -38.16
N GLU A 220 10.25 -13.81 -37.26
CA GLU A 220 9.56 -15.08 -37.55
C GLU A 220 8.56 -15.41 -36.43
N LEU A 221 7.55 -16.23 -36.71
CA LEU A 221 6.62 -16.80 -35.71
C LEU A 221 6.94 -18.28 -35.49
N ILE A 222 6.98 -18.72 -34.24
CA ILE A 222 7.14 -20.14 -33.86
C ILE A 222 5.86 -20.66 -33.20
N CYS A 223 5.62 -21.96 -33.35
CA CYS A 223 4.54 -22.63 -32.62
C CYS A 223 5.01 -22.98 -31.21
N ILE A 224 4.35 -22.44 -30.18
CA ILE A 224 4.57 -22.80 -28.77
C ILE A 224 3.38 -23.60 -28.24
N GLY A 225 3.61 -24.53 -27.31
CA GLY A 225 2.53 -25.32 -26.69
C GLY A 225 1.98 -26.49 -27.52
N ASP A 226 2.71 -26.98 -28.54
CA ASP A 226 2.24 -28.12 -29.37
C ASP A 226 2.41 -29.52 -28.72
N ASP A 227 2.74 -29.58 -27.42
CA ASP A 227 2.85 -30.82 -26.65
C ASP A 227 1.58 -31.03 -25.80
N PRO A 228 0.72 -32.03 -26.11
CA PRO A 228 -0.45 -32.33 -25.30
C PRO A 228 -0.07 -32.78 -23.88
N ASN A 229 -0.94 -32.50 -22.93
CA ASN A 229 -0.79 -32.92 -21.54
C ASN A 229 -0.83 -34.48 -21.38
N PRO A 230 -0.47 -35.04 -20.21
CA PRO A 230 -0.50 -36.50 -19.99
C PRO A 230 -1.83 -37.22 -20.24
N CYS A 231 -2.96 -36.50 -20.21
CA CYS A 231 -4.30 -37.00 -20.52
C CYS A 231 -4.70 -36.80 -22.00
N GLY A 232 -3.89 -36.09 -22.78
CA GLY A 232 -4.08 -35.84 -24.21
C GLY A 232 -4.80 -34.53 -24.55
N GLY A 233 -5.02 -33.67 -23.55
CA GLY A 233 -5.60 -32.33 -23.70
C GLY A 233 -4.53 -31.26 -23.99
N CYS A 234 -4.96 -30.00 -24.11
CA CYS A 234 -4.11 -28.84 -24.40
C CYS A 234 -3.95 -27.86 -23.22
N ALA A 235 -4.63 -28.09 -22.10
CA ALA A 235 -4.47 -27.32 -20.86
C ALA A 235 -3.40 -27.92 -19.92
N GLU A 236 -2.82 -27.08 -19.09
CA GLU A 236 -1.96 -27.50 -17.98
C GLU A 236 -2.80 -28.19 -16.90
N LEU A 237 -2.43 -29.42 -16.53
CA LEU A 237 -3.14 -30.20 -15.51
C LEU A 237 -2.59 -29.85 -14.11
N ASP A 238 -3.50 -29.63 -13.16
CA ASP A 238 -3.16 -29.40 -11.75
C ASP A 238 -2.85 -30.73 -11.04
N GLY A 239 -1.64 -31.25 -11.31
CA GLY A 239 -1.15 -32.54 -10.81
C GLY A 239 -0.86 -33.56 -11.92
N ALA A 240 -0.43 -34.76 -11.53
CA ALA A 240 -0.22 -35.88 -12.45
C ALA A 240 -1.21 -37.03 -12.19
N PRO A 241 -1.59 -37.81 -13.23
CA PRO A 241 -2.30 -39.07 -13.05
C PRO A 241 -1.54 -40.01 -12.10
N GLU A 242 -2.28 -40.75 -11.26
CA GLU A 242 -1.78 -41.61 -10.18
C GLU A 242 -1.25 -40.89 -8.92
N GLU A 243 -1.30 -39.56 -8.83
CA GLU A 243 -1.00 -38.84 -7.58
C GLU A 243 -2.15 -38.89 -6.56
N SER A 244 -1.81 -38.85 -5.26
CA SER A 244 -2.77 -38.88 -4.16
C SER A 244 -3.57 -37.57 -4.07
N CYS A 245 -4.88 -37.66 -3.84
CA CYS A 245 -5.76 -36.50 -3.79
C CYS A 245 -6.91 -36.66 -2.78
N GLY A 246 -7.69 -35.58 -2.62
CA GLY A 246 -8.75 -35.48 -1.62
C GLY A 246 -8.21 -35.02 -0.26
N PRO A 247 -9.08 -34.53 0.64
CA PRO A 247 -8.69 -33.88 1.89
C PRO A 247 -7.81 -34.75 2.81
N CYS A 248 -8.01 -36.08 2.81
CA CYS A 248 -7.21 -37.01 3.61
C CYS A 248 -6.12 -37.75 2.79
N GLY A 249 -5.93 -37.40 1.51
CA GLY A 249 -4.91 -38.00 0.64
C GLY A 249 -5.12 -39.48 0.28
N GLU A 250 -6.32 -40.03 0.50
CA GLU A 250 -6.65 -41.43 0.20
C GLU A 250 -7.10 -41.67 -1.25
N GLY A 251 -7.56 -40.62 -1.94
CA GLY A 251 -7.99 -40.69 -3.33
C GLY A 251 -6.82 -40.69 -4.32
N THR A 252 -7.11 -40.88 -5.60
CA THR A 252 -6.10 -40.86 -6.68
C THR A 252 -6.57 -40.07 -7.89
N LEU A 253 -5.73 -39.17 -8.41
CA LEU A 253 -6.00 -38.41 -9.62
C LEU A 253 -6.00 -39.32 -10.85
N ALA A 254 -7.04 -39.20 -11.67
CA ALA A 254 -7.17 -39.86 -12.96
C ALA A 254 -7.64 -38.86 -14.01
N CYS A 255 -7.24 -39.08 -15.27
CA CYS A 255 -7.80 -38.32 -16.39
C CYS A 255 -9.32 -38.49 -16.46
N ASP A 256 -10.05 -37.41 -16.72
CA ASP A 256 -11.45 -37.52 -17.13
C ASP A 256 -11.54 -38.13 -18.54
N ASP A 257 -12.42 -39.12 -18.71
CA ASP A 257 -12.66 -39.78 -20.01
C ASP A 257 -13.48 -38.87 -20.96
N ASP A 258 -14.23 -37.89 -20.42
CA ASP A 258 -15.06 -36.95 -21.20
C ASP A 258 -14.35 -35.60 -21.46
N ASP A 259 -13.33 -35.22 -20.67
CA ASP A 259 -12.55 -33.98 -20.83
C ASP A 259 -11.03 -34.17 -20.53
N PRO A 260 -10.17 -34.31 -21.56
CA PRO A 260 -8.74 -34.59 -21.36
C PRO A 260 -7.93 -33.40 -20.81
N ASP A 261 -8.58 -32.26 -20.54
CA ASP A 261 -8.01 -31.10 -19.83
C ASP A 261 -8.26 -31.14 -18.31
N VAL A 262 -8.89 -32.20 -17.79
CA VAL A 262 -9.30 -32.32 -16.38
C VAL A 262 -8.75 -33.59 -15.71
N LEU A 263 -8.24 -33.43 -14.49
CA LEU A 263 -8.00 -34.55 -13.55
C LEU A 263 -9.15 -34.64 -12.55
N LEU A 264 -9.74 -35.83 -12.41
CA LEU A 264 -10.72 -36.15 -11.40
C LEU A 264 -10.04 -36.89 -10.23
N CYS A 265 -10.35 -36.48 -9.00
CA CYS A 265 -9.98 -37.25 -7.83
C CYS A 265 -10.95 -38.42 -7.63
N LEU A 266 -10.48 -39.64 -7.86
CA LEU A 266 -11.24 -40.85 -7.58
C LEU A 266 -11.12 -41.21 -6.10
N ASP A 267 -12.26 -41.50 -5.46
CA ASP A 267 -12.38 -41.90 -4.04
C ASP A 267 -11.64 -40.96 -3.04
N PRO A 268 -11.96 -39.65 -2.97
CA PRO A 268 -11.21 -38.62 -2.22
C PRO A 268 -11.11 -38.78 -0.69
N GLY A 269 -11.63 -39.85 -0.11
CA GLY A 269 -11.84 -40.01 1.33
C GLY A 269 -13.07 -39.27 1.86
N GLU A 270 -13.62 -39.73 2.99
CA GLU A 270 -14.65 -39.01 3.75
C GLU A 270 -13.98 -38.32 4.95
N THR A 271 -14.21 -37.02 5.12
CA THR A 271 -13.79 -36.28 6.32
C THR A 271 -14.80 -36.46 7.45
N ASN A 272 -14.36 -36.21 8.68
CA ASN A 272 -15.24 -36.10 9.83
C ASN A 272 -16.10 -34.81 9.74
N ALA A 273 -17.01 -34.61 10.71
CA ALA A 273 -17.94 -33.47 10.70
C ALA A 273 -17.28 -32.09 10.89
N CYS A 274 -16.00 -32.05 11.27
CA CYS A 274 -15.18 -30.85 11.44
C CYS A 274 -14.17 -30.64 10.30
N GLY A 275 -14.04 -31.59 9.37
CA GLY A 275 -13.12 -31.50 8.23
C GLY A 275 -11.85 -32.34 8.37
N GLY A 276 -11.56 -32.86 9.57
CA GLY A 276 -10.42 -33.74 9.82
C GLY A 276 -10.60 -35.18 9.31
N CYS A 277 -9.61 -36.02 9.59
CA CYS A 277 -9.48 -37.39 9.09
C CYS A 277 -9.57 -38.46 10.21
N ALA A 278 -9.78 -38.07 11.47
CA ALA A 278 -9.98 -38.96 12.62
C ALA A 278 -11.45 -39.00 13.10
N ASP A 279 -11.81 -40.05 13.84
CA ASP A 279 -13.10 -40.16 14.53
C ASP A 279 -13.21 -39.13 15.67
N LEU A 280 -14.23 -38.27 15.65
CA LEU A 280 -14.49 -37.27 16.71
C LEU A 280 -15.05 -37.91 18.00
N ASP A 281 -14.64 -37.38 19.16
CA ASP A 281 -15.09 -37.84 20.49
C ASP A 281 -16.58 -37.54 20.79
N ALA A 282 -17.17 -36.54 20.12
CA ALA A 282 -18.60 -36.20 20.15
C ALA A 282 -19.03 -35.58 18.81
N GLN A 283 -20.34 -35.48 18.53
CA GLN A 283 -20.81 -34.84 17.30
C GLN A 283 -21.03 -33.33 17.51
N PRO A 284 -20.56 -32.45 16.59
CA PRO A 284 -20.90 -31.04 16.61
C PRO A 284 -22.41 -30.82 16.63
N GLY A 285 -22.88 -29.95 17.53
CA GLY A 285 -24.31 -29.72 17.80
C GLY A 285 -24.92 -30.61 18.91
N GLU A 286 -24.17 -31.52 19.52
CA GLU A 286 -24.63 -32.21 20.73
C GLU A 286 -24.43 -31.35 21.99
N ALA A 287 -25.36 -31.43 22.94
CA ALA A 287 -25.32 -30.66 24.18
C ALA A 287 -24.20 -31.13 25.12
N CYS A 288 -23.51 -30.19 25.76
CA CYS A 288 -22.31 -30.46 26.55
C CYS A 288 -22.29 -29.70 27.90
N GLY A 289 -21.35 -30.09 28.77
CA GLY A 289 -21.13 -29.49 30.09
C GLY A 289 -22.11 -29.92 31.20
N PRO A 290 -21.89 -29.49 32.46
CA PRO A 290 -22.63 -29.99 33.62
C PRO A 290 -24.10 -29.59 33.64
N CYS A 291 -24.46 -28.52 32.93
CA CYS A 291 -25.81 -27.99 32.80
C CYS A 291 -26.51 -28.40 31.49
N ASN A 292 -25.80 -29.05 30.54
CA ASN A 292 -26.26 -29.41 29.20
C ASN A 292 -26.82 -28.20 28.41
N ASP A 293 -26.24 -27.02 28.62
CA ASP A 293 -26.57 -25.75 27.98
C ASP A 293 -25.45 -25.22 27.08
N GLY A 294 -24.28 -25.87 27.08
CA GLY A 294 -23.27 -25.69 26.05
C GLY A 294 -23.47 -26.62 24.87
N GLU A 295 -22.70 -26.39 23.82
CA GLU A 295 -22.74 -27.12 22.55
C GLU A 295 -21.32 -27.60 22.20
N TRP A 296 -21.20 -28.86 21.76
CA TRP A 296 -19.97 -29.32 21.13
C TRP A 296 -19.81 -28.63 19.78
N ILE A 297 -18.70 -27.95 19.58
CA ILE A 297 -18.30 -27.35 18.30
C ILE A 297 -16.95 -27.92 17.88
N CYS A 298 -16.58 -27.72 16.62
CA CYS A 298 -15.24 -28.06 16.13
C CYS A 298 -14.19 -27.16 16.79
N ASP A 299 -13.03 -27.72 17.11
CA ASP A 299 -11.90 -26.94 17.63
C ASP A 299 -11.29 -26.11 16.47
N GLU A 300 -11.01 -24.82 16.69
CA GLU A 300 -10.46 -23.93 15.65
C GLU A 300 -8.96 -24.21 15.37
N ASP A 301 -8.27 -24.89 16.30
CA ASP A 301 -6.84 -25.24 16.18
C ASP A 301 -6.61 -26.71 15.74
N ASP A 302 -7.64 -27.56 15.70
CA ASP A 302 -7.52 -29.01 15.39
C ASP A 302 -8.82 -29.61 14.79
N ASP A 303 -8.84 -29.80 13.45
CA ASP A 303 -9.99 -30.36 12.70
C ASP A 303 -10.34 -31.83 13.08
N ASP A 304 -9.48 -32.51 13.85
CA ASP A 304 -9.71 -33.85 14.42
C ASP A 304 -10.33 -33.80 15.84
N ALA A 305 -10.65 -32.61 16.36
CA ALA A 305 -11.15 -32.41 17.72
C ALA A 305 -12.49 -31.64 17.79
N VAL A 306 -13.16 -31.79 18.94
CA VAL A 306 -14.34 -31.00 19.31
C VAL A 306 -14.19 -30.43 20.73
N VAL A 307 -14.59 -29.17 20.90
CA VAL A 307 -14.55 -28.44 22.16
C VAL A 307 -15.97 -28.09 22.62
N CYS A 308 -16.18 -28.06 23.93
CA CYS A 308 -17.47 -27.75 24.54
C CYS A 308 -17.53 -26.26 24.88
N GLU A 309 -18.28 -25.49 24.08
CA GLU A 309 -18.46 -24.05 24.28
C GLU A 309 -19.82 -23.70 24.90
N GLY A 310 -19.93 -22.49 25.47
CA GLY A 310 -21.16 -21.94 26.03
C GLY A 310 -21.66 -22.58 27.34
N ALA A 311 -21.07 -23.67 27.82
CA ALA A 311 -21.58 -24.41 28.97
C ALA A 311 -21.44 -23.63 30.30
N SER A 312 -22.55 -23.51 31.04
CA SER A 312 -22.53 -22.84 32.34
C SER A 312 -21.82 -23.66 33.41
N LEU A 313 -21.04 -22.99 34.25
CA LEU A 313 -20.54 -23.55 35.52
C LEU A 313 -21.67 -23.56 36.58
N LEU A 314 -21.65 -24.55 37.46
CA LEU A 314 -22.60 -24.65 38.57
C LEU A 314 -22.47 -23.44 39.52
N ASN A 315 -23.61 -22.92 39.97
CA ASN A 315 -23.69 -21.83 40.94
C ASN A 315 -23.29 -22.29 42.36
N ALA A 316 -23.20 -21.35 43.31
CA ALA A 316 -22.77 -21.63 44.69
C ALA A 316 -23.71 -22.54 45.53
N CYS A 317 -24.85 -22.95 44.98
CA CYS A 317 -25.78 -23.95 45.53
C CYS A 317 -25.88 -25.21 44.63
N ASP A 318 -24.91 -25.45 43.74
CA ASP A 318 -24.87 -26.54 42.76
C ASP A 318 -26.02 -26.54 41.72
N GLY A 319 -26.52 -25.35 41.34
CA GLY A 319 -27.58 -25.16 40.34
C GLY A 319 -27.15 -24.45 39.05
N CYS A 320 -27.92 -24.60 37.98
CA CYS A 320 -27.62 -24.08 36.63
C CYS A 320 -28.29 -22.72 36.33
N GLY A 321 -28.03 -21.70 37.16
CA GLY A 321 -28.58 -20.35 36.94
C GLY A 321 -28.22 -19.35 38.03
N PRO A 322 -28.45 -18.04 37.81
CA PRO A 322 -28.11 -17.01 38.78
C PRO A 322 -28.92 -17.16 40.08
N LEU A 323 -28.27 -16.89 41.21
CA LEU A 323 -28.90 -16.90 42.54
C LEU A 323 -29.49 -15.52 42.86
N ALA A 324 -30.67 -15.48 43.46
CA ALA A 324 -31.34 -14.24 43.88
C ALA A 324 -30.65 -13.51 45.08
N GLY A 325 -29.62 -14.12 45.66
CA GLY A 325 -28.84 -13.59 46.79
C GLY A 325 -27.66 -14.51 47.12
N VAL A 326 -26.67 -14.00 47.85
CA VAL A 326 -25.50 -14.79 48.26
C VAL A 326 -25.83 -15.64 49.49
N PRO A 327 -25.59 -16.97 49.49
CA PRO A 327 -25.84 -17.82 50.64
C PRO A 327 -25.08 -17.34 51.89
N GLY A 328 -25.80 -17.14 53.00
CA GLY A 328 -25.27 -16.66 54.28
C GLY A 328 -25.44 -15.16 54.55
N GLU A 329 -25.72 -14.34 53.53
CA GLU A 329 -25.95 -12.90 53.71
C GLU A 329 -27.38 -12.58 54.21
N PRO A 330 -27.60 -11.44 54.90
CA PRO A 330 -28.92 -11.06 55.39
C PRO A 330 -29.87 -10.71 54.25
N CYS A 331 -31.08 -11.25 54.30
CA CYS A 331 -32.09 -11.13 53.25
C CYS A 331 -33.24 -10.17 53.59
N ASN A 332 -33.35 -9.71 54.84
CA ASN A 332 -34.32 -8.68 55.25
C ASN A 332 -33.86 -7.89 56.49
N THR A 333 -34.53 -6.78 56.75
CA THR A 333 -34.19 -5.82 57.82
C THR A 333 -34.55 -6.29 59.24
N CYS A 334 -35.44 -7.28 59.39
CA CYS A 334 -35.74 -7.92 60.70
C CYS A 334 -34.84 -9.14 60.99
N GLY A 335 -33.79 -9.40 60.19
CA GLY A 335 -32.68 -10.31 60.53
C GLY A 335 -32.70 -11.72 59.93
N GLY A 336 -33.46 -11.97 58.86
CA GLY A 336 -33.38 -13.24 58.11
C GLY A 336 -32.10 -13.38 57.27
N SER A 337 -31.72 -14.62 56.91
CA SER A 337 -30.56 -14.91 56.04
C SER A 337 -30.89 -15.81 54.84
N TRP A 338 -30.19 -15.64 53.73
CA TRP A 338 -30.27 -16.49 52.54
C TRP A 338 -29.67 -17.88 52.79
N ALA A 339 -30.39 -18.95 52.44
CA ALA A 339 -29.92 -20.33 52.53
C ALA A 339 -30.21 -21.12 51.23
N CYS A 340 -29.26 -21.95 50.79
CA CYS A 340 -29.46 -22.84 49.64
C CYS A 340 -30.57 -23.86 49.90
N GLY A 341 -31.51 -23.97 48.96
CA GLY A 341 -32.49 -25.05 48.85
C GLY A 341 -31.93 -26.27 48.11
N THR A 342 -32.71 -27.35 48.08
CA THR A 342 -32.37 -28.60 47.38
C THR A 342 -32.60 -28.54 45.85
N ASP A 343 -33.03 -27.40 45.36
CA ASP A 343 -33.33 -27.06 43.96
C ASP A 343 -32.24 -26.19 43.30
N GLY A 344 -31.10 -25.98 43.99
CA GLY A 344 -29.98 -25.17 43.49
C GLY A 344 -30.23 -23.66 43.53
N GLN A 345 -31.21 -23.21 44.31
CA GLN A 345 -31.59 -21.81 44.48
C GLN A 345 -31.52 -21.38 45.95
N VAL A 346 -31.58 -20.07 46.24
CA VAL A 346 -31.59 -19.54 47.61
C VAL A 346 -32.99 -19.12 48.06
N SER A 347 -33.27 -19.30 49.35
CA SER A 347 -34.49 -18.80 50.00
C SER A 347 -34.16 -18.03 51.28
N CYS A 348 -34.94 -16.99 51.56
CA CYS A 348 -34.80 -16.15 52.75
C CYS A 348 -35.52 -16.81 53.94
N THR A 349 -34.83 -16.98 55.07
CA THR A 349 -35.40 -17.65 56.26
C THR A 349 -35.34 -16.77 57.50
N GLY A 350 -36.50 -16.51 58.11
CA GLY A 350 -36.68 -15.73 59.36
C GLY A 350 -36.96 -14.23 59.17
N GLY A 351 -37.61 -13.60 60.17
CA GLY A 351 -37.78 -12.15 60.27
C GLY A 351 -39.12 -11.59 59.77
N ASP A 352 -40.25 -11.95 60.41
CA ASP A 352 -41.59 -11.50 60.03
C ASP A 352 -41.97 -10.12 60.62
N PHE A 353 -42.76 -9.31 59.88
CA PHE A 353 -43.24 -7.98 60.29
C PHE A 353 -44.61 -8.02 61.00
N ASN A 354 -44.91 -6.98 61.80
CA ASN A 354 -46.21 -6.77 62.47
C ASN A 354 -47.26 -6.10 61.54
N ALA A 355 -48.51 -5.98 62.01
CA ALA A 355 -49.62 -5.43 61.22
C ALA A 355 -49.55 -3.91 60.90
N CYS A 356 -48.67 -3.15 61.57
CA CYS A 356 -48.32 -1.76 61.24
C CYS A 356 -46.96 -1.64 60.48
N GLY A 357 -46.27 -2.75 60.20
CA GLY A 357 -45.00 -2.78 59.46
C GLY A 357 -43.71 -2.78 60.30
N GLY A 358 -43.78 -2.77 61.64
CA GLY A 358 -42.61 -2.84 62.53
C GLY A 358 -42.18 -4.27 62.91
N CYS A 359 -41.00 -4.45 63.53
CA CYS A 359 -40.53 -5.78 64.00
C CYS A 359 -40.99 -6.12 65.45
N ALA A 360 -41.85 -5.31 66.09
CA ALA A 360 -42.31 -5.46 67.48
C ALA A 360 -43.78 -5.92 67.60
N ALA A 361 -44.20 -6.48 68.74
CA ALA A 361 -45.59 -6.90 68.95
C ALA A 361 -46.49 -5.72 69.40
N LEU A 362 -47.70 -5.63 68.85
CA LEU A 362 -48.70 -4.59 69.17
C LEU A 362 -49.75 -5.11 70.16
N ASP A 363 -50.28 -4.23 71.01
CA ASP A 363 -51.24 -4.57 72.08
C ASP A 363 -52.71 -4.69 71.61
N GLU A 364 -53.08 -4.08 70.46
CA GLU A 364 -54.44 -4.09 69.87
C GLU A 364 -54.37 -4.02 68.32
N GLU A 365 -55.49 -4.28 67.61
CA GLU A 365 -55.56 -4.15 66.14
C GLU A 365 -55.86 -2.71 65.65
N PRO A 366 -55.14 -2.20 64.62
CA PRO A 366 -55.46 -0.93 63.98
C PRO A 366 -56.86 -0.92 63.36
N GLY A 367 -57.58 0.21 63.47
CA GLY A 367 -58.92 0.39 62.88
C GLY A 367 -60.10 0.07 63.81
N ALA A 368 -59.87 -0.39 65.05
CA ALA A 368 -60.93 -0.47 66.05
C ALA A 368 -61.37 0.92 66.53
N SER A 369 -62.66 1.10 66.86
CA SER A 369 -63.25 2.42 67.16
C SER A 369 -62.86 2.96 68.55
N CYS A 370 -62.52 4.25 68.63
CA CYS A 370 -62.09 4.91 69.86
C CYS A 370 -62.77 6.29 70.03
N GLY A 371 -63.60 6.49 71.06
CA GLY A 371 -64.22 7.79 71.36
C GLY A 371 -65.68 7.99 70.89
N PRO A 372 -66.31 9.13 71.24
CA PRO A 372 -67.76 9.33 71.11
C PRO A 372 -68.23 10.01 69.81
N CYS A 373 -67.32 10.48 68.94
CA CYS A 373 -67.68 11.05 67.64
C CYS A 373 -67.63 9.95 66.56
N VAL A 374 -68.65 9.86 65.72
CA VAL A 374 -68.75 8.78 64.71
C VAL A 374 -67.62 8.93 63.67
N GLY A 375 -66.68 7.98 63.67
CA GLY A 375 -65.57 7.91 62.72
C GLY A 375 -64.16 7.85 63.33
N GLN A 376 -64.01 7.97 64.66
CA GLN A 376 -62.72 7.88 65.33
C GLN A 376 -62.26 6.41 65.49
N VAL A 377 -61.04 6.09 65.04
CA VAL A 377 -60.42 4.75 65.08
C VAL A 377 -58.94 4.83 65.48
N TRP A 378 -58.40 3.76 66.07
CA TRP A 378 -56.99 3.63 66.39
C TRP A 378 -56.12 3.60 65.12
N THR A 379 -55.12 4.48 65.03
CA THR A 379 -54.18 4.55 63.89
C THR A 379 -52.75 4.28 64.32
N CYS A 380 -51.98 3.59 63.47
CA CYS A 380 -50.55 3.34 63.67
C CYS A 380 -49.77 4.66 63.77
N VAL A 381 -48.92 4.80 64.79
CA VAL A 381 -48.00 5.93 65.00
C VAL A 381 -46.58 5.42 65.26
N ASP A 382 -45.62 6.35 65.42
CA ASP A 382 -44.20 6.08 65.66
C ASP A 382 -43.60 5.01 64.72
N GLY A 383 -43.73 5.25 63.41
CA GLY A 383 -43.08 4.44 62.37
C GLY A 383 -43.58 3.01 62.21
N GLY A 384 -44.66 2.62 62.91
CA GLY A 384 -45.22 1.26 62.88
C GLY A 384 -45.10 0.48 64.19
N GLU A 385 -44.72 1.13 65.29
CA GLU A 385 -44.50 0.48 66.60
C GLU A 385 -45.53 0.84 67.70
N ALA A 386 -46.50 1.75 67.46
CA ALA A 386 -47.54 2.14 68.45
C ALA A 386 -48.90 2.57 67.82
N LEU A 387 -49.91 2.91 68.65
CA LEU A 387 -51.28 3.35 68.26
C LEU A 387 -51.76 4.62 69.00
N ASP A 388 -52.54 5.50 68.34
CA ASP A 388 -53.10 6.76 68.90
C ASP A 388 -54.57 7.05 68.48
N CYS A 389 -55.25 8.02 69.14
CA CYS A 389 -56.66 8.41 68.90
C CYS A 389 -57.00 9.91 69.23
N PRO A 390 -57.37 10.77 68.24
CA PRO A 390 -57.58 12.23 68.43
C PRO A 390 -59.05 12.71 68.62
N ALA A 391 -59.25 13.91 69.18
CA ALA A 391 -60.57 14.51 69.53
C ALA A 391 -60.93 15.80 68.74
N GLY A 392 -62.22 16.16 68.58
CA GLY A 392 -62.63 17.36 67.80
C GLY A 392 -64.05 17.94 68.02
N GLY A 393 -64.28 19.16 67.49
CA GLY A 393 -65.54 19.93 67.46
C GLY A 393 -65.34 21.42 67.08
N ASN A 394 -66.30 22.08 66.41
CA ASN A 394 -66.16 23.45 65.86
C ASN A 394 -66.87 24.57 66.67
N ALA A 395 -66.62 25.85 66.31
CA ALA A 395 -67.11 27.03 67.04
C ALA A 395 -68.59 27.41 66.82
N CYS A 396 -69.26 26.88 65.79
CA CYS A 396 -70.72 27.04 65.57
C CYS A 396 -71.53 25.81 66.04
N GLY A 397 -70.89 24.83 66.69
CA GLY A 397 -71.53 23.65 67.29
C GLY A 397 -71.50 22.38 66.42
N GLY A 398 -70.94 22.44 65.21
CA GLY A 398 -70.82 21.32 64.28
C GLY A 398 -69.50 20.54 64.38
N CYS A 399 -69.34 19.52 63.52
CA CYS A 399 -68.15 18.66 63.45
C CYS A 399 -67.27 18.90 62.20
N SER A 400 -67.56 19.95 61.42
CA SER A 400 -66.90 20.29 60.15
C SER A 400 -66.17 21.65 60.23
N ALA A 401 -65.26 21.97 59.29
CA ALA A 401 -64.58 23.27 59.27
C ALA A 401 -65.48 24.40 58.73
N LEU A 402 -65.39 25.62 59.29
CA LEU A 402 -66.18 26.80 58.90
C LEU A 402 -65.41 27.69 57.92
N GLY A 403 -66.10 28.28 56.94
CA GLY A 403 -65.49 29.04 55.84
C GLY A 403 -64.94 30.44 56.18
N ALA A 404 -65.37 31.06 57.28
CA ALA A 404 -64.81 32.29 57.86
C ALA A 404 -65.25 32.42 59.33
N GLU A 405 -64.54 33.23 60.14
CA GLU A 405 -64.93 33.48 61.54
C GLU A 405 -66.07 34.52 61.65
N PRO A 406 -67.14 34.25 62.43
CA PRO A 406 -68.22 35.20 62.67
C PRO A 406 -67.77 36.52 63.30
N GLU A 407 -68.53 37.60 63.06
CA GLU A 407 -68.24 38.97 63.52
C GLU A 407 -67.00 39.65 62.87
N THR A 408 -66.39 39.05 61.85
CA THR A 408 -65.36 39.70 61.03
C THR A 408 -65.98 40.52 59.86
N PRO A 409 -65.38 41.65 59.43
CA PRO A 409 -65.92 42.44 58.31
C PRO A 409 -65.89 41.65 56.98
N CYS A 410 -66.95 41.72 56.18
CA CYS A 410 -67.03 40.99 54.90
C CYS A 410 -66.71 41.84 53.65
N ASN A 411 -66.76 43.18 53.73
CA ASN A 411 -66.22 44.07 52.68
C ASN A 411 -65.96 45.50 53.19
N THR A 412 -65.31 46.33 52.34
CA THR A 412 -64.92 47.71 52.62
C THR A 412 -66.06 48.73 52.50
N CYS A 413 -67.27 48.31 52.12
CA CYS A 413 -68.46 49.16 52.04
C CYS A 413 -69.30 49.19 53.35
N GLY A 414 -69.04 48.28 54.31
CA GLY A 414 -69.36 48.54 55.73
C GLY A 414 -70.04 47.44 56.57
N ASP A 415 -70.16 46.19 56.11
CA ASP A 415 -70.90 45.12 56.83
C ASP A 415 -70.04 43.87 57.18
N PHE A 416 -70.61 42.93 57.97
CA PHE A 416 -69.91 41.85 58.68
C PHE A 416 -70.49 40.43 58.42
N TRP A 417 -69.64 39.40 58.53
CA TRP A 417 -70.03 37.98 58.41
C TRP A 417 -70.88 37.49 59.60
N VAL A 418 -71.98 36.80 59.28
CA VAL A 418 -72.93 36.26 60.29
C VAL A 418 -73.21 34.77 60.03
N CYS A 419 -73.36 33.98 61.10
CA CYS A 419 -73.67 32.54 61.03
C CYS A 419 -75.00 32.25 60.32
N ASP A 420 -74.98 31.29 59.41
CA ASP A 420 -76.15 30.79 58.67
C ASP A 420 -76.32 29.28 58.90
N GLY A 421 -76.72 28.94 60.13
CA GLY A 421 -76.78 27.55 60.60
C GLY A 421 -75.49 27.08 61.30
N GLU A 422 -75.43 25.78 61.58
CA GLU A 422 -74.38 25.17 62.42
C GLU A 422 -73.06 24.88 61.65
N GLU A 423 -73.03 25.08 60.33
CA GLU A 423 -71.88 24.79 59.44
C GLU A 423 -71.58 25.88 58.37
N ALA A 424 -72.20 27.07 58.37
CA ALA A 424 -72.00 28.10 57.33
C ALA A 424 -72.13 29.57 57.80
N VAL A 425 -71.72 30.53 56.94
CA VAL A 425 -71.79 32.01 57.12
C VAL A 425 -72.12 32.70 55.78
N ARG A 426 -72.73 33.91 55.77
CA ARG A 426 -73.05 34.68 54.54
C ARG A 426 -72.91 36.22 54.64
N CYS A 427 -72.84 36.90 53.48
CA CYS A 427 -72.78 38.36 53.26
C CYS A 427 -73.36 38.69 51.84
N ASP A 428 -73.83 39.91 51.53
CA ASP A 428 -74.66 40.20 50.32
C ASP A 428 -74.39 41.58 49.62
N GLU A 429 -74.79 41.64 48.34
CA GLU A 429 -74.93 42.77 47.38
C GLU A 429 -73.73 43.32 46.54
N VAL A 430 -74.09 44.09 45.49
CA VAL A 430 -73.48 44.11 44.13
C VAL A 430 -72.56 45.32 43.84
N LEU A 431 -71.49 45.11 43.06
CA LEU A 431 -70.43 46.08 42.76
C LEU A 431 -70.25 46.34 41.24
N ASN A 432 -69.39 47.30 40.86
CA ASN A 432 -68.91 47.43 39.47
C ASN A 432 -68.04 46.20 39.08
N ALA A 433 -67.61 46.10 37.82
CA ALA A 433 -66.84 44.93 37.33
C ALA A 433 -65.53 44.64 38.10
N CYS A 434 -65.02 45.63 38.84
CA CYS A 434 -63.81 45.55 39.66
C CYS A 434 -64.05 45.66 41.17
N GLY A 435 -65.29 45.66 41.64
CA GLY A 435 -65.59 45.77 43.07
C GLY A 435 -65.74 47.21 43.60
N GLY A 436 -65.61 48.23 42.75
CA GLY A 436 -65.65 49.64 43.14
C GLY A 436 -67.03 50.30 43.06
N CYS A 437 -67.13 51.52 43.60
CA CYS A 437 -68.34 52.37 43.59
C CYS A 437 -68.33 53.45 42.48
N GLU A 438 -67.22 53.65 41.77
CA GLU A 438 -67.08 54.65 40.70
C GLU A 438 -67.00 53.98 39.30
N ALA A 439 -66.79 54.78 38.24
CA ALA A 439 -66.77 54.31 36.86
C ALA A 439 -65.33 54.10 36.36
N LEU A 440 -65.05 52.93 35.77
CA LEU A 440 -63.72 52.54 35.28
C LEU A 440 -63.31 53.33 34.03
N ASP A 441 -62.05 53.78 33.98
CA ASP A 441 -61.43 54.34 32.77
C ASP A 441 -60.74 53.22 31.98
N GLY A 442 -61.32 52.86 30.84
CA GLY A 442 -60.94 51.69 30.04
C GLY A 442 -61.97 50.56 30.10
N THR A 443 -61.79 49.56 29.24
CA THR A 443 -62.65 48.37 29.19
C THR A 443 -61.95 47.25 29.93
N PHE A 444 -62.55 46.75 31.01
CA PHE A 444 -62.12 45.53 31.69
C PHE A 444 -61.91 44.42 30.65
N HIS A 445 -60.80 43.70 30.73
CA HIS A 445 -60.33 42.69 29.79
C HIS A 445 -59.79 43.14 28.41
N ALA A 446 -59.63 44.43 28.13
CA ALA A 446 -58.93 44.90 26.93
C ALA A 446 -57.40 44.66 27.01
N PRO A 447 -56.71 44.45 25.86
CA PRO A 447 -55.25 44.32 25.83
C PRO A 447 -54.55 45.65 26.16
N CYS A 448 -53.39 45.56 26.79
CA CYS A 448 -52.56 46.68 27.21
C CYS A 448 -51.09 46.24 27.35
N GLY A 449 -50.19 47.20 27.60
CA GLY A 449 -48.75 46.95 27.70
C GLY A 449 -48.00 47.08 26.38
N THR A 450 -46.66 47.04 26.43
CA THR A 450 -45.77 47.33 25.29
C THR A 450 -46.05 46.46 24.07
N CYS A 451 -46.32 45.18 24.28
CA CYS A 451 -46.67 44.22 23.23
C CYS A 451 -48.15 43.82 23.19
N GLY A 452 -49.02 44.46 23.99
CA GLY A 452 -50.45 44.12 24.05
C GLY A 452 -50.77 42.75 24.67
N SER A 453 -49.76 42.08 25.24
CA SER A 453 -49.86 40.79 25.94
C SER A 453 -50.54 40.89 27.31
N GLY A 454 -50.39 42.04 27.97
CA GLY A 454 -51.06 42.35 29.21
C GLY A 454 -52.56 42.62 29.03
N ARG A 455 -53.30 42.52 30.13
CA ARG A 455 -54.76 42.68 30.15
C ARG A 455 -55.19 43.65 31.25
N LEU A 456 -56.14 44.53 30.93
CA LEU A 456 -56.72 45.43 31.91
C LEU A 456 -57.58 44.65 32.91
N GLU A 457 -57.05 44.41 34.09
CA GLU A 457 -57.72 43.80 35.23
C GLU A 457 -57.79 44.78 36.40
N CYS A 458 -58.44 44.37 37.49
CA CYS A 458 -58.74 45.23 38.62
C CYS A 458 -57.56 45.33 39.58
N ASP A 459 -57.24 46.53 40.07
CA ASP A 459 -56.06 46.76 40.91
C ASP A 459 -56.24 46.40 42.41
N GLY A 460 -57.40 45.85 42.77
CA GLY A 460 -57.79 45.58 44.15
C GLY A 460 -58.45 46.77 44.87
N THR A 461 -58.64 47.90 44.17
CA THR A 461 -59.39 49.06 44.65
C THR A 461 -60.61 49.34 43.76
N ASP A 462 -60.59 50.38 42.94
CA ASP A 462 -61.68 50.77 42.03
C ASP A 462 -61.21 51.20 40.62
N ALA A 463 -59.96 50.88 40.25
CA ALA A 463 -59.37 51.18 38.95
C ALA A 463 -58.93 49.91 38.17
N LEU A 464 -58.65 50.11 36.88
CA LEU A 464 -58.01 49.11 36.02
C LEU A 464 -56.49 49.33 36.01
N GLN A 465 -55.73 48.26 36.26
CA GLN A 465 -54.29 48.19 36.00
C GLN A 465 -54.03 47.20 34.86
N CYS A 466 -52.90 47.35 34.15
CA CYS A 466 -52.48 46.29 33.23
C CYS A 466 -51.81 45.16 34.03
N VAL A 467 -52.42 43.99 34.04
CA VAL A 467 -51.87 42.77 34.64
C VAL A 467 -51.32 41.89 33.53
N GLY A 468 -50.11 41.34 33.72
CA GLY A 468 -49.39 40.63 32.66
C GLY A 468 -48.73 41.54 31.62
N ASP A 469 -48.59 42.84 31.91
CA ASP A 469 -47.66 43.70 31.18
C ASP A 469 -46.25 43.46 31.70
N GLU A 470 -45.43 42.78 30.90
CA GLU A 470 -44.00 42.60 31.17
C GLU A 470 -43.20 43.85 30.74
N GLY A 471 -43.84 44.88 30.16
CA GLY A 471 -43.20 46.13 29.78
C GLY A 471 -42.13 45.92 28.70
N ASP A 472 -40.94 46.50 28.89
CA ASP A 472 -39.81 46.24 28.00
C ASP A 472 -39.27 44.79 28.15
N ASP A 473 -39.58 44.08 29.24
CA ASP A 473 -39.21 42.66 29.43
C ASP A 473 -40.06 41.73 28.51
N ALA A 474 -41.13 42.24 27.89
CA ALA A 474 -41.92 41.54 26.86
C ALA A 474 -41.24 41.51 25.47
N LEU A 475 -40.15 42.26 25.27
CA LEU A 475 -39.46 42.39 23.99
C LEU A 475 -38.40 41.30 23.84
N VAL A 476 -38.51 40.52 22.77
CA VAL A 476 -37.50 39.54 22.35
C VAL A 476 -36.55 40.16 21.33
N PRO A 477 -35.27 39.73 21.26
CA PRO A 477 -34.42 40.10 20.14
C PRO A 477 -34.97 39.48 18.86
N TRP A 478 -35.11 40.33 17.84
CA TRP A 478 -35.23 39.94 16.44
C TRP A 478 -33.91 40.25 15.76
N TYR A 479 -33.50 39.42 14.82
CA TYR A 479 -32.20 39.47 14.15
C TYR A 479 -32.43 39.83 12.68
N ALA A 480 -31.52 40.59 12.07
CA ALA A 480 -31.64 40.96 10.66
C ALA A 480 -31.55 39.71 9.80
N ASP A 481 -32.41 39.63 8.79
CA ASP A 481 -32.48 38.56 7.77
C ASP A 481 -32.38 39.27 6.42
N CYS A 482 -31.16 39.43 5.92
CA CYS A 482 -30.81 40.30 4.80
C CYS A 482 -30.83 39.61 3.44
N ASP A 483 -30.86 38.27 3.40
CA ASP A 483 -30.97 37.47 2.16
C ASP A 483 -32.29 36.68 2.01
N GLU A 484 -33.18 36.75 3.01
CA GLU A 484 -34.54 36.19 3.05
C GLU A 484 -34.61 34.64 3.21
N ASP A 485 -33.63 34.01 3.86
CA ASP A 485 -33.60 32.55 4.06
C ASP A 485 -34.33 32.03 5.31
N GLY A 486 -34.56 32.90 6.32
CA GLY A 486 -35.26 32.60 7.57
C GLY A 486 -34.38 32.45 8.81
N PHE A 487 -33.06 32.56 8.66
CA PHE A 487 -32.08 32.77 9.72
C PHE A 487 -31.69 34.27 9.75
N GLY A 488 -30.83 34.67 10.69
CA GLY A 488 -30.42 36.07 10.77
C GLY A 488 -29.23 36.36 11.69
N ASP A 489 -28.55 37.48 11.44
CA ASP A 489 -27.25 37.83 12.03
C ASP A 489 -27.34 38.05 13.57
N PRO A 490 -26.69 37.19 14.40
CA PRO A 490 -26.63 37.38 15.86
C PRO A 490 -25.97 38.70 16.28
N GLY A 491 -25.13 39.29 15.44
CA GLY A 491 -24.50 40.60 15.59
C GLY A 491 -25.43 41.79 15.33
N ILE A 492 -26.54 41.61 14.61
CA ILE A 492 -27.49 42.68 14.25
C ILE A 492 -28.89 42.35 14.78
N SER A 493 -29.10 42.64 16.07
CA SER A 493 -30.40 42.46 16.73
C SER A 493 -31.14 43.77 17.04
N ARG A 494 -32.47 43.70 17.09
CA ARG A 494 -33.40 44.75 17.55
C ARG A 494 -34.50 44.16 18.43
N PRO A 495 -34.87 44.81 19.54
CA PRO A 495 -36.00 44.37 20.36
C PRO A 495 -37.32 44.56 19.61
N GLY A 496 -38.18 43.54 19.66
CA GLY A 496 -39.52 43.52 19.07
C GLY A 496 -40.46 42.57 19.80
N CYS A 497 -41.75 42.63 19.51
CA CYS A 497 -42.73 41.75 20.16
C CYS A 497 -42.72 40.34 19.52
N PRO A 498 -42.93 39.25 20.28
CA PRO A 498 -42.73 37.88 19.76
C PRO A 498 -43.56 37.52 18.52
N ASP A 499 -44.77 38.05 18.39
CA ASP A 499 -45.68 37.75 17.28
C ASP A 499 -45.61 38.77 16.12
N THR A 500 -44.79 39.83 16.23
CA THR A 500 -44.70 40.90 15.23
C THR A 500 -43.25 41.40 15.06
N PRO A 501 -42.60 41.17 13.89
CA PRO A 501 -41.24 41.69 13.65
C PRO A 501 -41.19 43.22 13.75
N PRO A 502 -40.04 43.80 14.14
CA PRO A 502 -39.80 45.23 14.06
C PRO A 502 -40.14 45.79 12.67
N SER A 503 -40.85 46.91 12.62
CA SER A 503 -41.14 47.55 11.33
C SER A 503 -39.83 47.96 10.66
N ALA A 504 -39.55 47.42 9.45
CA ALA A 504 -38.36 47.72 8.66
C ALA A 504 -38.19 49.24 8.45
N SER A 505 -37.36 49.86 9.30
CA SER A 505 -37.24 51.32 9.38
C SER A 505 -36.15 51.83 8.46
N ASN A 506 -36.42 51.70 7.16
CA ASN A 506 -35.55 52.08 6.03
C ASN A 506 -34.35 51.15 5.77
N ASP A 507 -34.21 50.07 6.52
CA ASP A 507 -33.23 49.01 6.25
C ASP A 507 -33.77 48.05 5.16
N ALA A 508 -32.88 47.44 4.39
CA ALA A 508 -33.25 46.61 3.24
C ALA A 508 -33.66 45.17 3.60
N CYS A 509 -33.46 44.78 4.87
CA CYS A 509 -33.53 43.40 5.34
C CYS A 509 -34.83 43.09 6.08
N GLY A 510 -35.21 41.81 6.06
CA GLY A 510 -36.18 41.19 6.94
C GLY A 510 -35.70 41.14 8.40
N TRP A 511 -36.53 40.54 9.25
CA TRP A 511 -36.23 40.30 10.67
C TRP A 511 -36.84 38.97 11.11
N VAL A 512 -36.04 38.11 11.74
CA VAL A 512 -36.46 36.79 12.27
C VAL A 512 -36.11 36.62 13.75
N LEU A 513 -36.55 35.53 14.36
CA LEU A 513 -36.25 35.17 15.76
C LEU A 513 -35.07 34.20 15.91
N ASN A 514 -34.52 33.71 14.81
CA ASN A 514 -33.48 32.68 14.78
C ASN A 514 -32.13 33.33 14.48
N ASP A 515 -31.18 33.22 15.41
CA ASP A 515 -29.92 34.00 15.45
C ASP A 515 -28.68 33.18 15.11
N ARG A 516 -28.86 32.19 14.24
CA ARG A 516 -27.87 31.14 13.95
C ARG A 516 -27.21 31.29 12.59
N ASP A 517 -27.47 32.40 11.92
CA ASP A 517 -26.80 32.71 10.67
C ASP A 517 -25.34 33.10 10.94
N CYS A 518 -24.44 32.63 10.08
CA CYS A 518 -23.02 32.97 10.09
C CYS A 518 -22.58 33.83 8.90
N ASP A 519 -23.41 33.99 7.86
CA ASP A 519 -23.24 34.97 6.78
C ASP A 519 -24.60 35.40 6.20
N ASP A 520 -25.25 36.35 6.89
CA ASP A 520 -26.50 37.09 6.54
C ASP A 520 -26.40 37.90 5.21
N SER A 521 -25.51 37.51 4.30
CA SER A 521 -25.39 38.03 2.94
C SER A 521 -25.42 36.94 1.86
N ASP A 522 -25.47 35.65 2.24
CA ASP A 522 -25.56 34.50 1.34
C ASP A 522 -26.45 33.38 1.90
N ALA A 523 -27.72 33.35 1.44
CA ALA A 523 -28.76 32.35 1.72
C ALA A 523 -28.41 30.87 1.40
N THR A 524 -27.14 30.57 1.07
CA THR A 524 -26.58 29.22 0.98
C THR A 524 -25.68 28.83 2.17
N ILE A 525 -25.47 29.76 3.11
CA ILE A 525 -24.68 29.61 4.34
C ILE A 525 -25.62 29.80 5.53
N ASN A 526 -26.19 28.71 6.05
CA ASN A 526 -27.12 28.73 7.18
C ASN A 526 -27.23 27.34 7.85
N PRO A 527 -27.74 27.22 9.08
CA PRO A 527 -27.82 25.97 9.82
C PRO A 527 -28.52 24.76 9.16
N ASP A 528 -29.37 24.98 8.14
CA ASP A 528 -30.05 23.91 7.41
C ASP A 528 -29.35 23.57 6.07
N ALA A 529 -28.27 24.28 5.72
CA ALA A 529 -27.48 24.02 4.53
C ALA A 529 -26.68 22.70 4.65
N SER A 530 -26.45 22.05 3.50
CA SER A 530 -25.56 20.89 3.43
C SER A 530 -24.13 21.37 3.26
N ASP A 531 -23.29 21.14 4.27
CA ASP A 531 -21.86 21.41 4.13
C ASP A 531 -21.06 20.19 3.65
N ALA A 532 -20.17 20.43 2.68
CA ALA A 532 -19.35 19.40 2.06
C ALA A 532 -17.88 19.85 2.14
N PRO A 533 -17.01 19.08 2.83
CA PRO A 533 -15.68 19.56 3.23
C PRO A 533 -14.76 19.80 2.04
N GLY A 534 -14.15 20.99 1.97
CA GLY A 534 -13.11 21.30 1.01
C GLY A 534 -13.01 22.79 0.64
N PRO A 535 -12.01 23.15 -0.20
CA PRO A 535 -11.76 24.55 -0.57
C PRO A 535 -13.01 25.23 -1.17
N PRO A 536 -13.33 26.49 -0.79
CA PRO A 536 -12.49 27.41 -0.01
C PRO A 536 -12.67 27.34 1.53
N PHE A 537 -13.07 26.18 2.08
CA PHE A 537 -13.22 25.92 3.52
C PHE A 537 -14.28 26.81 4.20
N VAL A 538 -15.47 26.83 3.61
CA VAL A 538 -16.61 27.61 4.12
C VAL A 538 -17.46 26.66 4.94
N ASP A 539 -17.55 26.90 6.24
CA ASP A 539 -18.59 26.37 7.12
C ASP A 539 -19.95 26.86 6.63
N ARG A 540 -20.66 26.01 5.88
CA ARG A 540 -21.96 26.37 5.29
C ARG A 540 -23.12 26.13 6.25
N ASN A 541 -22.98 25.22 7.20
CA ASN A 541 -24.04 24.83 8.11
C ASN A 541 -23.94 25.55 9.48
N CYS A 542 -23.06 26.55 9.58
CA CYS A 542 -22.78 27.35 10.76
C CYS A 542 -22.53 26.52 12.03
N ASP A 543 -22.05 25.27 11.89
CA ASP A 543 -21.86 24.36 13.03
C ASP A 543 -20.50 24.55 13.73
N GLY A 544 -19.60 25.28 13.07
CA GLY A 544 -18.25 25.64 13.52
C GLY A 544 -17.13 24.74 12.98
N VAL A 545 -17.32 24.07 11.83
CA VAL A 545 -16.28 23.38 11.03
C VAL A 545 -16.62 23.46 9.53
N ASP A 546 -15.61 23.34 8.65
CA ASP A 546 -15.83 22.97 7.23
C ASP A 546 -16.12 21.46 7.15
N GLY A 547 -17.39 21.09 6.96
CA GLY A 547 -17.92 19.73 7.06
C GLY A 547 -19.15 19.64 7.98
N ASP A 548 -19.42 18.44 8.53
CA ASP A 548 -20.53 18.22 9.47
C ASP A 548 -19.98 17.72 10.82
N ALA A 549 -20.02 18.58 11.84
CA ALA A 549 -19.56 18.27 13.18
C ALA A 549 -20.44 17.23 13.92
N SER A 550 -21.68 16.99 13.48
CA SER A 550 -22.60 16.04 14.11
C SER A 550 -22.22 14.57 13.84
N VAL A 551 -21.58 14.30 12.69
CA VAL A 551 -21.01 12.99 12.33
C VAL A 551 -19.50 12.90 12.61
N GLY A 552 -18.97 13.87 13.36
CA GLY A 552 -17.54 14.13 13.56
C GLY A 552 -16.89 13.49 14.78
N VAL A 553 -15.63 13.08 14.61
CA VAL A 553 -14.69 12.71 15.67
C VAL A 553 -13.45 13.60 15.56
N PHE A 554 -13.17 14.34 16.62
CA PHE A 554 -12.10 15.35 16.68
C PHE A 554 -10.82 14.76 17.26
N VAL A 555 -9.67 15.00 16.62
CA VAL A 555 -8.38 14.38 16.98
C VAL A 555 -7.25 15.41 16.97
N HIS A 556 -6.45 15.46 18.04
CA HIS A 556 -5.27 16.33 18.19
C HIS A 556 -4.20 15.59 19.01
N PRO A 557 -2.88 15.71 18.75
CA PRO A 557 -1.87 14.88 19.42
C PRO A 557 -1.78 15.04 20.96
N GLU A 558 -2.32 16.14 21.51
CA GLU A 558 -2.42 16.38 22.96
C GLU A 558 -3.81 16.04 23.55
N GLY A 559 -4.64 15.31 22.81
CA GLY A 559 -5.97 14.85 23.23
C GLY A 559 -5.95 13.72 24.28
N ASP A 560 -7.11 13.10 24.48
CA ASP A 560 -7.32 11.98 25.41
C ASP A 560 -8.11 10.85 24.73
N ASP A 561 -7.49 9.68 24.60
CA ASP A 561 -8.09 8.50 23.94
C ASP A 561 -9.18 7.81 24.78
N ASP A 562 -9.28 8.13 26.09
CA ASP A 562 -10.40 7.69 26.95
C ASP A 562 -11.63 8.63 26.82
N GLY A 563 -11.55 9.68 26.00
CA GLY A 563 -12.61 10.68 25.79
C GLY A 563 -13.61 10.36 24.68
N ASP A 564 -14.63 11.21 24.53
CA ASP A 564 -15.71 11.04 23.53
C ASP A 564 -15.32 11.50 22.11
N GLY A 565 -14.15 12.12 21.92
CA GLY A 565 -13.68 12.66 20.64
C GLY A 565 -14.45 13.89 20.17
N THR A 566 -14.72 14.84 21.07
CA THR A 566 -15.44 16.09 20.79
C THR A 566 -14.47 17.27 20.64
N ARG A 567 -14.94 18.41 20.10
CA ARG A 567 -14.11 19.65 20.00
C ARG A 567 -13.46 20.08 21.32
N ALA A 568 -14.12 19.83 22.46
CA ALA A 568 -13.63 20.19 23.80
C ALA A 568 -12.81 19.08 24.48
N ALA A 569 -12.88 17.85 23.95
CA ALA A 569 -12.14 16.68 24.43
C ALA A 569 -11.80 15.79 23.21
N PRO A 570 -10.84 16.22 22.35
CA PRO A 570 -10.44 15.47 21.18
C PRO A 570 -9.66 14.22 21.58
N LEU A 571 -9.68 13.18 20.74
CA LEU A 571 -8.85 11.98 20.92
C LEU A 571 -7.38 12.30 20.64
N ALA A 572 -6.47 11.56 21.27
CA ALA A 572 -5.04 11.68 21.04
C ALA A 572 -4.61 11.02 19.73
N THR A 573 -5.21 9.88 19.36
CA THR A 573 -4.75 9.04 18.26
C THR A 573 -5.81 8.77 17.18
N LEU A 574 -5.33 8.66 15.93
CA LEU A 574 -6.13 8.18 14.80
C LEU A 574 -6.65 6.75 15.02
N GLY A 575 -5.94 5.93 15.80
CA GLY A 575 -6.36 4.57 16.12
C GLY A 575 -7.64 4.53 16.96
N ALA A 576 -7.71 5.36 18.01
CA ALA A 576 -8.93 5.53 18.81
C ALA A 576 -10.08 6.10 17.97
N ALA A 577 -9.80 7.09 17.12
CA ALA A 577 -10.81 7.69 16.23
C ALA A 577 -11.40 6.69 15.23
N LEU A 578 -10.55 5.88 14.59
CA LEU A 578 -10.99 4.82 13.67
C LEU A 578 -11.81 3.74 14.37
N ALA A 579 -11.44 3.35 15.60
CA ALA A 579 -12.23 2.43 16.40
C ALA A 579 -13.60 3.03 16.77
N LEU A 580 -13.66 4.33 17.10
CA LEU A 580 -14.89 5.02 17.46
C LEU A 580 -15.88 5.08 16.29
N VAL A 581 -15.47 5.58 15.11
CA VAL A 581 -16.36 5.65 13.92
C VAL A 581 -16.82 4.26 13.45
N THR A 582 -15.98 3.24 13.60
CA THR A 582 -16.32 1.86 13.21
C THR A 582 -17.38 1.23 14.15
N ASN A 583 -17.36 1.59 15.44
CA ASN A 583 -18.25 1.01 16.46
C ASN A 583 -19.55 1.81 16.69
N ASP A 584 -19.51 3.13 16.49
CA ASP A 584 -20.65 4.03 16.72
C ASP A 584 -21.73 3.85 15.64
N GLY A 585 -21.33 3.78 14.37
CA GLY A 585 -22.23 3.63 13.23
C GLY A 585 -23.07 4.87 12.90
N THR A 586 -23.01 5.93 13.73
CA THR A 586 -23.59 7.25 13.42
C THR A 586 -22.54 8.24 12.94
N ARG A 587 -21.37 8.28 13.59
CA ARG A 587 -20.22 9.11 13.19
C ARG A 587 -19.32 8.37 12.20
N ASN A 588 -18.87 9.07 11.17
CA ASN A 588 -18.06 8.52 10.08
C ASN A 588 -16.91 9.44 9.64
N THR A 589 -16.85 10.66 10.17
CA THR A 589 -15.90 11.69 9.76
C THR A 589 -14.88 11.94 10.87
N ILE A 590 -13.60 11.93 10.51
CA ILE A 590 -12.48 12.17 11.43
C ILE A 590 -11.83 13.49 11.05
N PHE A 591 -11.90 14.46 11.95
CA PHE A 591 -11.31 15.79 11.85
C PHE A 591 -9.95 15.79 12.57
N LEU A 592 -8.86 15.83 11.78
CA LEU A 592 -7.49 15.95 12.29
C LEU A 592 -7.09 17.42 12.37
N ALA A 593 -6.70 17.85 13.57
CA ALA A 593 -6.03 19.12 13.78
C ALA A 593 -4.62 19.16 13.17
N GLU A 594 -3.93 20.29 13.33
CA GLU A 594 -2.50 20.41 13.11
C GLU A 594 -1.75 19.46 14.05
N GLY A 595 -0.71 18.77 13.56
CA GLY A 595 -0.02 17.79 14.40
C GLY A 595 0.83 16.78 13.66
N THR A 596 1.42 15.85 14.43
CA THR A 596 2.16 14.71 13.88
C THR A 596 1.86 13.44 14.66
N TRP A 597 1.32 12.44 13.97
CA TRP A 597 1.05 11.11 14.52
C TRP A 597 2.07 10.11 13.96
N THR A 598 2.75 9.39 14.86
CA THR A 598 3.60 8.25 14.45
C THR A 598 2.75 6.99 14.39
N LEU A 599 2.70 6.35 13.22
CA LEU A 599 1.80 5.23 12.95
C LEU A 599 2.57 4.00 12.44
N SER A 600 2.05 2.80 12.72
CA SER A 600 2.29 1.63 11.88
C SER A 600 1.33 1.64 10.69
N ARG A 601 1.56 0.78 9.68
CA ARG A 601 0.61 0.52 8.59
C ARG A 601 -0.83 0.46 9.13
N THR A 602 -1.72 1.29 8.59
CA THR A 602 -3.08 1.49 9.11
C THR A 602 -4.10 1.16 8.02
N ALA A 603 -5.14 0.41 8.39
CA ALA A 603 -6.27 0.15 7.51
C ALA A 603 -7.30 1.29 7.62
N LEU A 604 -7.84 1.73 6.48
CA LEU A 604 -8.97 2.66 6.43
C LEU A 604 -10.20 1.89 5.93
N PRO A 605 -11.22 1.65 6.78
CA PRO A 605 -12.41 0.91 6.37
C PRO A 605 -13.32 1.75 5.45
N GLY A 606 -14.15 1.06 4.67
CA GLY A 606 -15.15 1.71 3.81
C GLY A 606 -16.16 2.51 4.62
N GLY A 607 -16.52 3.70 4.13
CA GLY A 607 -17.45 4.63 4.80
C GLY A 607 -16.77 5.73 5.63
N VAL A 608 -15.45 5.69 5.81
CA VAL A 608 -14.71 6.71 6.57
C VAL A 608 -14.33 7.92 5.71
N THR A 609 -14.54 9.11 6.28
CA THR A 609 -14.05 10.39 5.76
C THR A 609 -12.94 10.88 6.69
N LEU A 610 -11.71 11.04 6.19
CA LEU A 610 -10.55 11.54 6.93
C LEU A 610 -10.16 12.92 6.39
N LEU A 611 -10.24 13.94 7.25
CA LEU A 611 -10.04 15.33 6.89
C LEU A 611 -8.95 15.94 7.78
N GLY A 612 -7.86 16.42 7.18
CA GLY A 612 -6.84 17.24 7.85
C GLY A 612 -7.00 18.73 7.58
N GLY A 613 -6.12 19.52 8.23
CA GLY A 613 -6.03 20.97 8.05
C GLY A 613 -6.78 21.82 9.09
N TYR A 614 -7.32 21.25 10.16
CA TYR A 614 -8.04 22.03 11.19
C TYR A 614 -7.07 22.64 12.21
N SER A 615 -7.45 23.75 12.87
CA SER A 615 -6.77 24.20 14.09
C SER A 615 -7.46 23.65 15.34
N ALA A 616 -6.72 22.99 16.23
CA ALA A 616 -7.22 22.59 17.55
C ALA A 616 -7.57 23.79 18.44
N SER A 617 -7.02 24.98 18.14
CA SER A 617 -7.33 26.22 18.85
C SER A 617 -8.63 26.88 18.36
N ASN A 618 -9.02 26.64 17.11
CA ASN A 618 -10.30 27.04 16.52
C ASN A 618 -10.69 26.06 15.40
N TRP A 619 -11.61 25.14 15.68
CA TRP A 619 -12.02 24.11 14.72
C TRP A 619 -12.75 24.65 13.48
N GLY A 620 -13.19 25.91 13.48
CA GLY A 620 -13.70 26.59 12.27
C GLY A 620 -12.59 27.09 11.34
N GLU A 621 -11.33 27.19 11.82
CA GLU A 621 -10.18 27.55 10.99
C GLU A 621 -9.58 26.30 10.35
N ARG A 622 -9.98 26.04 9.09
CA ARG A 622 -9.36 25.02 8.25
C ARG A 622 -8.46 25.64 7.18
N SER A 623 -7.24 25.13 7.05
CA SER A 623 -6.26 25.49 6.00
C SER A 623 -5.30 24.33 5.76
N PHE A 624 -4.78 24.18 4.54
CA PHE A 624 -3.70 23.23 4.27
C PHE A 624 -2.36 23.61 4.94
N ASP A 625 -2.22 24.85 5.43
CA ASP A 625 -1.06 25.27 6.25
C ASP A 625 -1.07 24.65 7.67
N ASN A 626 -2.22 24.20 8.15
CA ASN A 626 -2.38 23.52 9.44
C ASN A 626 -2.02 22.02 9.30
N GLU A 627 -0.75 21.72 8.98
CA GLU A 627 -0.32 20.40 8.49
C GLU A 627 -0.67 19.25 9.46
N SER A 628 -1.56 18.34 9.03
CA SER A 628 -1.90 17.10 9.72
C SER A 628 -0.98 15.96 9.23
N VAL A 629 0.16 15.74 9.90
CA VAL A 629 1.20 14.80 9.46
C VAL A 629 0.99 13.39 10.01
N LEU A 630 0.90 12.42 9.10
CA LEU A 630 0.74 11.00 9.36
C LEU A 630 2.05 10.29 9.01
N GLN A 631 2.92 10.17 10.01
CA GLN A 631 4.28 9.64 9.87
C GLN A 631 4.31 8.13 10.13
N PHE A 632 4.28 7.36 9.06
CA PHE A 632 4.37 5.91 9.13
C PHE A 632 5.82 5.45 9.37
N SER A 633 6.02 4.61 10.39
CA SER A 633 7.29 3.92 10.66
C SER A 633 7.45 2.64 9.84
N THR A 634 6.54 2.40 8.88
CA THR A 634 6.53 1.25 7.97
C THR A 634 6.58 1.70 6.51
N PRO A 635 7.05 0.84 5.59
CA PRO A 635 7.13 1.19 4.16
C PRO A 635 5.77 1.40 3.51
N VAL A 636 4.74 0.70 3.99
CA VAL A 636 3.35 0.90 3.56
C VAL A 636 2.65 1.79 4.59
N GLY A 637 2.01 2.85 4.12
CA GLY A 637 1.18 3.76 4.90
C GLY A 637 -0.24 3.24 5.07
N PHE A 638 -1.20 3.90 4.41
CA PHE A 638 -2.60 3.50 4.45
C PHE A 638 -2.91 2.33 3.51
N VAL A 639 -3.84 1.48 3.94
CA VAL A 639 -4.44 0.41 3.12
C VAL A 639 -5.96 0.53 3.17
N ILE A 640 -6.57 0.77 2.01
CA ILE A 640 -8.02 0.70 1.79
C ILE A 640 -8.27 -0.62 1.04
N ASP A 641 -8.69 -1.66 1.75
CA ASP A 641 -8.98 -3.00 1.18
C ASP A 641 -10.47 -3.32 1.32
N GLY A 642 -11.08 -3.89 0.27
CA GLY A 642 -12.46 -4.40 0.33
C GLY A 642 -13.57 -3.35 0.49
N ALA A 643 -13.29 -2.06 0.29
CA ALA A 643 -14.24 -0.98 0.57
C ALA A 643 -15.51 -1.04 -0.31
N THR A 644 -16.67 -1.24 0.33
CA THR A 644 -18.02 -1.26 -0.26
C THR A 644 -18.84 0.01 0.00
N SER A 645 -18.33 0.90 0.84
CA SER A 645 -18.87 2.25 1.09
C SER A 645 -17.80 3.30 0.79
N PRO A 646 -18.17 4.53 0.36
CA PRO A 646 -17.20 5.53 -0.08
C PRO A 646 -16.14 5.86 0.96
N VAL A 647 -14.93 6.22 0.51
CA VAL A 647 -13.84 6.69 1.38
C VAL A 647 -13.34 8.03 0.84
N LEU A 648 -13.14 9.00 1.72
CA LEU A 648 -12.48 10.27 1.39
C LEU A 648 -11.24 10.43 2.30
N VAL A 649 -10.11 10.76 1.70
CA VAL A 649 -8.89 11.20 2.40
C VAL A 649 -8.52 12.57 1.84
N GLN A 650 -8.54 13.60 2.68
CA GLN A 650 -8.33 14.97 2.24
C GLN A 650 -7.50 15.81 3.22
N GLY A 651 -6.56 16.61 2.71
CA GLY A 651 -5.83 17.60 3.51
C GLY A 651 -4.82 17.03 4.50
N VAL A 652 -4.30 15.82 4.29
CA VAL A 652 -3.30 15.19 5.17
C VAL A 652 -1.94 15.02 4.48
N THR A 653 -0.86 15.05 5.27
CA THR A 653 0.47 14.66 4.79
C THR A 653 0.77 13.22 5.21
N VAL A 654 0.92 12.30 4.26
CA VAL A 654 1.27 10.89 4.51
C VAL A 654 2.74 10.65 4.21
N ARG A 655 3.56 10.38 5.22
CA ARG A 655 5.00 10.09 5.08
C ARG A 655 5.28 8.63 5.41
N THR A 656 6.00 7.90 4.54
CA THR A 656 6.37 6.48 4.78
C THR A 656 7.86 6.28 4.97
N SER A 657 8.24 5.24 5.72
CA SER A 657 9.66 4.87 5.86
C SER A 657 10.20 4.27 4.57
N ASN A 658 11.52 4.33 4.34
CA ASN A 658 12.15 3.51 3.29
C ASN A 658 11.76 2.03 3.42
N GLY A 659 11.77 1.31 2.30
CA GLY A 659 11.54 -0.13 2.23
C GLY A 659 12.51 -0.93 3.11
N THR A 660 12.13 -2.17 3.41
CA THR A 660 12.95 -3.14 4.16
C THR A 660 13.04 -4.48 3.40
N ASN A 661 13.96 -5.37 3.78
CA ASN A 661 14.07 -6.68 3.13
C ASN A 661 12.77 -7.51 3.13
N ALA A 662 11.87 -7.29 4.09
CA ALA A 662 10.57 -7.98 4.19
C ALA A 662 9.43 -7.21 3.49
N GLN A 663 9.61 -5.92 3.23
CA GLN A 663 8.69 -5.03 2.54
C GLN A 663 9.51 -4.16 1.59
N PRO A 664 9.97 -4.69 0.45
CA PRO A 664 10.97 -4.05 -0.39
C PRO A 664 10.50 -2.70 -0.96
N SER A 665 9.19 -2.51 -1.17
CA SER A 665 8.62 -1.28 -1.72
C SER A 665 8.04 -0.37 -0.64
N SER A 666 8.20 0.94 -0.84
CA SER A 666 7.50 1.98 -0.08
C SER A 666 6.26 2.42 -0.83
N VAL A 667 5.12 2.54 -0.13
CA VAL A 667 3.83 2.94 -0.72
C VAL A 667 3.05 3.82 0.25
N ALA A 668 2.73 5.06 -0.11
CA ALA A 668 2.01 5.97 0.80
C ALA A 668 0.54 5.54 1.00
N ILE A 669 -0.19 5.24 -0.09
CA ILE A 669 -1.56 4.72 -0.04
C ILE A 669 -1.72 3.52 -0.99
N VAL A 670 -2.26 2.41 -0.47
CA VAL A 670 -2.69 1.24 -1.26
C VAL A 670 -4.22 1.18 -1.25
N VAL A 671 -4.84 1.08 -2.43
CA VAL A 671 -6.28 0.85 -2.60
C VAL A 671 -6.47 -0.46 -3.37
N ARG A 672 -7.22 -1.41 -2.81
CA ARG A 672 -7.40 -2.73 -3.41
C ARG A 672 -8.77 -3.36 -3.15
N ASN A 673 -9.23 -4.17 -4.09
CA ASN A 673 -10.49 -4.93 -4.02
C ASN A 673 -11.73 -4.08 -3.67
N THR A 674 -11.72 -2.78 -4.01
CA THR A 674 -12.82 -1.86 -3.67
C THR A 674 -13.91 -1.91 -4.72
N THR A 675 -15.17 -1.72 -4.32
CA THR A 675 -16.30 -1.53 -5.24
C THR A 675 -16.91 -0.13 -5.12
N ALA A 676 -16.74 0.53 -3.99
CA ALA A 676 -17.13 1.92 -3.79
C ALA A 676 -16.09 2.93 -4.32
N THR A 677 -16.54 4.17 -4.49
CA THR A 677 -15.67 5.30 -4.87
C THR A 677 -14.70 5.63 -3.75
N VAL A 678 -13.41 5.69 -4.08
CA VAL A 678 -12.35 6.19 -3.18
C VAL A 678 -11.86 7.53 -3.71
N ARG A 679 -11.92 8.58 -2.88
CA ARG A 679 -11.45 9.93 -3.18
C ARG A 679 -10.18 10.23 -2.36
N ILE A 680 -9.11 10.61 -3.04
CA ILE A 680 -7.83 11.02 -2.44
C ILE A 680 -7.55 12.42 -2.98
N GLU A 681 -7.72 13.44 -2.14
CA GLU A 681 -7.79 14.84 -2.62
C GLU A 681 -6.96 15.80 -1.78
N HIS A 682 -6.20 16.71 -2.39
CA HIS A 682 -5.45 17.74 -1.65
C HIS A 682 -4.53 17.18 -0.54
N ASN A 683 -3.91 16.02 -0.74
CA ASN A 683 -2.97 15.42 0.20
C ASN A 683 -1.53 15.60 -0.28
N ARG A 684 -0.58 15.57 0.66
CA ARG A 684 0.85 15.43 0.34
C ARG A 684 1.31 14.01 0.65
N LEU A 685 1.77 13.28 -0.36
CA LEU A 685 2.09 11.84 -0.26
C LEU A 685 3.59 11.64 -0.48
N GLU A 686 4.33 11.35 0.57
CA GLU A 686 5.78 11.19 0.55
C GLU A 686 6.17 9.70 0.71
N ALA A 687 6.54 9.08 -0.41
CA ALA A 687 6.98 7.68 -0.45
C ALA A 687 8.49 7.55 -0.23
N GLY A 688 8.88 6.73 0.75
CA GLY A 688 10.28 6.37 1.01
C GLY A 688 10.93 5.61 -0.16
N ARG A 689 12.25 5.40 -0.09
CA ARG A 689 13.02 4.69 -1.12
C ARG A 689 12.78 3.19 -1.08
N GLY A 690 12.65 2.57 -2.25
CA GLY A 690 12.60 1.10 -2.39
C GLY A 690 13.97 0.42 -2.16
N VAL A 691 13.97 -0.81 -1.68
CA VAL A 691 15.20 -1.56 -1.34
C VAL A 691 15.87 -2.12 -2.59
N ASN A 692 17.20 -2.05 -2.64
CA ASN A 692 17.99 -2.71 -3.67
C ASN A 692 17.76 -4.23 -3.67
N GLY A 693 17.70 -4.83 -4.85
CA GLY A 693 17.71 -6.27 -5.00
C GLY A 693 19.00 -6.87 -4.45
N ARG A 694 18.92 -8.07 -3.87
CA ARG A 694 20.09 -8.79 -3.38
C ARG A 694 20.89 -9.38 -4.54
N ASN A 695 22.21 -9.33 -4.41
CA ASN A 695 23.10 -9.96 -5.38
C ASN A 695 23.02 -11.49 -5.26
N GLY A 696 23.05 -12.16 -6.40
CA GLY A 696 23.14 -13.62 -6.49
C GLY A 696 24.47 -14.14 -5.95
N GLN A 697 24.45 -15.34 -5.36
CA GLN A 697 25.65 -15.99 -4.87
C GLN A 697 26.49 -16.55 -6.02
N HIS A 698 27.81 -16.53 -5.85
CA HIS A 698 28.73 -17.09 -6.84
C HIS A 698 28.62 -18.62 -6.92
N GLY A 699 28.79 -19.15 -8.13
CA GLY A 699 28.82 -20.59 -8.38
C GLY A 699 30.04 -21.26 -7.75
N SER A 700 29.86 -22.50 -7.32
CA SER A 700 30.92 -23.34 -6.76
C SER A 700 31.84 -23.88 -7.85
N GLY A 701 33.15 -23.81 -7.62
CA GLY A 701 34.14 -24.37 -8.55
C GLY A 701 34.10 -25.91 -8.59
N GLY A 702 34.34 -26.48 -9.77
CA GLY A 702 34.27 -27.93 -9.98
C GLY A 702 35.41 -28.70 -9.29
N GLU A 703 35.12 -29.92 -8.81
CA GLU A 703 36.14 -30.80 -8.23
C GLU A 703 37.19 -31.24 -9.26
N ALA A 704 38.46 -31.32 -8.83
CA ALA A 704 39.55 -31.77 -9.69
C ALA A 704 39.53 -33.29 -9.90
N GLY A 705 39.87 -33.73 -11.12
CA GLY A 705 39.99 -35.13 -11.50
C GLY A 705 41.16 -35.84 -10.82
N SER A 706 41.00 -37.15 -10.59
CA SER A 706 42.03 -38.01 -10.01
C SER A 706 43.11 -38.37 -11.03
N ALA A 707 44.35 -38.49 -10.56
CA ALA A 707 45.49 -38.85 -11.42
C ALA A 707 45.56 -40.37 -11.71
N GLY A 708 45.97 -40.73 -12.91
CA GLY A 708 46.17 -42.12 -13.34
C GLY A 708 47.43 -42.76 -12.77
N ALA A 709 47.43 -44.08 -12.56
CA ALA A 709 48.58 -44.78 -12.00
C ALA A 709 49.72 -44.95 -13.03
N GLY A 710 50.96 -44.90 -12.57
CA GLY A 710 52.13 -45.19 -13.41
C GLY A 710 52.20 -46.65 -13.86
N GLY A 711 52.64 -46.87 -15.10
CA GLY A 711 52.88 -48.21 -15.64
C GLY A 711 54.13 -48.87 -15.01
N ARG A 712 54.11 -50.19 -14.85
CA ARG A 712 55.26 -50.91 -14.26
C ARG A 712 56.35 -51.16 -15.29
N SER A 713 57.61 -51.21 -14.84
CA SER A 713 58.75 -51.43 -15.74
C SER A 713 58.76 -52.85 -16.31
N GLY A 714 59.40 -53.03 -17.47
CA GLY A 714 59.53 -54.33 -18.14
C GLY A 714 60.39 -55.33 -17.35
N GLY A 715 61.30 -54.85 -16.50
CA GLY A 715 62.04 -55.69 -15.54
C GLY A 715 61.19 -56.28 -14.41
N ASP A 716 59.98 -55.75 -14.17
CA ASP A 716 59.04 -56.22 -13.16
C ASP A 716 57.98 -57.14 -13.81
N SER A 717 56.78 -56.62 -14.04
CA SER A 717 55.66 -57.29 -14.71
C SER A 717 55.27 -56.66 -16.05
N GLY A 718 55.77 -55.45 -16.37
CA GLY A 718 55.32 -54.64 -17.49
C GLY A 718 53.80 -54.42 -17.55
N THR A 719 53.10 -54.52 -16.43
CA THR A 719 51.65 -54.29 -16.37
C THR A 719 51.36 -52.82 -16.56
N GLY A 720 50.34 -52.52 -17.36
CA GLY A 720 49.84 -51.16 -17.50
C GLY A 720 49.35 -50.59 -16.17
N GLY A 721 49.46 -49.27 -16.01
CA GLY A 721 48.91 -48.56 -14.88
C GLY A 721 47.38 -48.51 -14.98
N ASP A 722 46.70 -48.66 -13.86
CA ASP A 722 45.25 -48.52 -13.79
C ASP A 722 44.87 -47.04 -14.02
N GLY A 723 43.85 -46.81 -14.83
CA GLY A 723 43.29 -45.47 -15.03
C GLY A 723 42.65 -44.96 -13.75
N ALA A 724 42.60 -43.65 -13.58
CA ALA A 724 41.88 -43.04 -12.47
C ALA A 724 40.41 -43.46 -12.50
N SER A 725 39.87 -43.86 -11.35
CA SER A 725 38.44 -44.11 -11.20
C SER A 725 37.62 -42.86 -11.51
N ALA A 726 36.36 -43.04 -11.91
CA ALA A 726 35.43 -41.93 -11.97
C ALA A 726 35.29 -41.29 -10.58
N THR A 727 35.23 -39.97 -10.54
CA THR A 727 34.82 -39.25 -9.32
C THR A 727 33.28 -39.18 -9.25
N SER A 728 32.76 -38.48 -8.25
CA SER A 728 31.36 -38.06 -8.11
C SER A 728 30.74 -37.53 -9.41
N CYS A 729 31.52 -36.82 -10.21
CA CYS A 729 31.07 -36.08 -11.41
C CYS A 729 32.03 -36.19 -12.62
N GLY A 730 33.24 -36.73 -12.46
CA GLY A 730 34.27 -36.81 -13.51
C GLY A 730 34.43 -38.23 -14.09
N PRO A 731 34.27 -38.44 -15.41
CA PRO A 731 34.48 -39.73 -16.09
C PRO A 731 35.86 -40.36 -15.87
N ALA A 732 35.92 -41.69 -15.78
CA ALA A 732 37.14 -42.44 -15.51
C ALA A 732 38.19 -42.35 -16.64
N GLY A 733 39.46 -42.37 -16.25
CA GLY A 733 40.59 -42.47 -17.18
C GLY A 733 40.78 -43.89 -17.73
N GLY A 734 41.28 -43.98 -18.96
CA GLY A 734 41.64 -45.24 -19.62
C GLY A 734 42.83 -45.94 -18.97
N ARG A 735 42.83 -47.27 -19.00
CA ARG A 735 43.89 -48.12 -18.45
C ARG A 735 45.07 -48.23 -19.42
N GLY A 736 46.29 -48.17 -18.90
CA GLY A 736 47.49 -48.40 -19.71
C GLY A 736 47.57 -49.83 -20.26
N GLY A 737 48.13 -49.99 -21.46
CA GLY A 737 48.37 -51.30 -22.07
C GLY A 737 49.57 -52.02 -21.44
N ASN A 738 49.55 -53.35 -21.41
CA ASN A 738 50.67 -54.12 -20.88
C ASN A 738 51.84 -54.18 -21.89
N GLY A 739 53.06 -54.05 -21.39
CA GLY A 739 54.27 -54.29 -22.15
C GLY A 739 54.42 -55.78 -22.49
N ALA A 740 54.75 -56.07 -23.75
CA ALA A 740 54.79 -57.43 -24.26
C ALA A 740 56.15 -58.10 -24.09
N ASN A 741 56.15 -59.44 -24.08
CA ASN A 741 57.34 -60.31 -24.02
C ASN A 741 57.80 -60.75 -25.41
N GLY A 742 59.10 -61.01 -25.56
CA GLY A 742 59.65 -61.58 -26.80
C GLY A 742 59.53 -60.60 -27.96
N ASN A 743 59.28 -61.05 -29.19
CA ASN A 743 59.13 -60.14 -30.34
C ASN A 743 57.68 -59.64 -30.55
N ASN A 744 56.85 -59.65 -29.51
CA ASN A 744 55.43 -59.26 -29.60
C ASN A 744 55.24 -57.74 -29.39
N ARG A 745 54.24 -57.18 -30.07
CA ARG A 745 53.73 -55.82 -29.82
C ARG A 745 53.08 -55.73 -28.44
N GLY A 746 53.26 -54.61 -27.73
CA GLY A 746 52.53 -54.32 -26.49
C GLY A 746 51.02 -54.21 -26.70
N ASP A 747 50.23 -54.31 -25.64
CA ASP A 747 48.80 -54.00 -25.72
C ASP A 747 48.63 -52.49 -25.92
N SER A 748 47.60 -52.05 -26.65
CA SER A 748 47.17 -50.65 -26.60
C SER A 748 46.59 -50.32 -25.23
N GLY A 749 46.66 -49.05 -24.81
CA GLY A 749 45.82 -48.57 -23.71
C GLY A 749 44.34 -48.56 -24.11
N THR A 750 43.45 -48.53 -23.12
CA THR A 750 42.02 -48.33 -23.37
C THR A 750 41.73 -46.84 -23.51
N ASP A 751 40.64 -46.51 -24.20
CA ASP A 751 40.11 -45.15 -24.22
C ASP A 751 39.64 -44.74 -22.82
N GLY A 752 39.60 -43.43 -22.58
CA GLY A 752 38.92 -42.84 -21.41
C GLY A 752 37.41 -42.79 -21.60
N GLN A 753 36.67 -42.59 -20.51
CA GLN A 753 35.23 -42.40 -20.58
C GLN A 753 34.88 -40.98 -21.08
N ALA A 754 33.85 -40.88 -21.91
CA ALA A 754 33.25 -39.60 -22.30
C ALA A 754 32.26 -39.11 -21.24
N SER A 755 31.95 -37.81 -21.27
CA SER A 755 30.86 -37.16 -20.54
C SER A 755 29.91 -36.48 -21.54
N SER A 756 28.77 -35.99 -21.02
CA SER A 756 27.88 -35.08 -21.73
C SER A 756 28.68 -33.90 -22.31
N GLY A 757 28.79 -33.84 -23.64
CA GLY A 757 29.51 -32.77 -24.36
C GLY A 757 31.04 -32.91 -24.48
N ALA A 758 31.69 -33.88 -23.82
CA ALA A 758 33.15 -34.04 -23.89
C ALA A 758 33.61 -35.47 -24.21
N SER A 759 34.50 -35.61 -25.19
CA SER A 759 35.01 -36.91 -25.64
C SER A 759 36.04 -37.52 -24.68
N GLY A 760 35.99 -38.84 -24.51
CA GLY A 760 37.07 -39.59 -23.86
C GLY A 760 38.32 -39.61 -24.74
N GLY A 761 39.50 -39.50 -24.14
CA GLY A 761 40.77 -39.57 -24.86
C GLY A 761 41.05 -40.96 -25.42
N GLY A 762 41.46 -41.06 -26.68
CA GLY A 762 41.83 -42.32 -27.32
C GLY A 762 43.08 -42.97 -26.71
N GLY A 763 43.04 -44.29 -26.56
CA GLY A 763 44.13 -45.11 -26.03
C GLY A 763 45.38 -45.13 -26.92
N GLY A 764 46.55 -45.03 -26.29
CA GLY A 764 47.84 -45.08 -26.97
C GLY A 764 48.12 -46.47 -27.58
N GLN A 765 48.55 -46.50 -28.84
CA GLN A 765 48.86 -47.76 -29.53
C GLN A 765 50.06 -48.48 -28.89
N GLY A 766 49.97 -49.80 -28.75
CA GLY A 766 51.07 -50.62 -28.25
C GLY A 766 52.28 -50.65 -29.20
N GLY A 767 53.49 -50.51 -28.64
CA GLY A 767 54.74 -50.44 -29.40
C GLY A 767 55.13 -51.78 -30.04
N GLY A 768 55.63 -51.76 -31.27
CA GLY A 768 56.13 -52.92 -32.02
C GLY A 768 57.22 -53.71 -31.28
N GLY A 769 57.09 -55.03 -31.28
CA GLY A 769 58.09 -55.92 -30.68
C GLY A 769 59.21 -56.27 -31.65
N GLU A 770 60.41 -56.48 -31.12
CA GLU A 770 61.61 -56.67 -31.94
C GLU A 770 62.15 -58.10 -31.93
N ALA A 771 62.37 -58.63 -33.14
CA ALA A 771 62.96 -59.95 -33.39
C ALA A 771 64.50 -59.92 -33.47
N GLY A 772 65.08 -58.72 -33.53
CA GLY A 772 66.53 -58.51 -33.47
C GLY A 772 67.03 -58.15 -32.07
N CYS A 773 68.32 -57.82 -31.98
CA CYS A 773 68.92 -57.28 -30.76
C CYS A 773 68.77 -55.75 -30.61
N GLY A 774 67.80 -55.15 -31.32
CA GLY A 774 67.33 -53.78 -31.09
C GLY A 774 66.48 -53.68 -29.82
N ARG A 775 66.12 -52.46 -29.42
CA ARG A 775 65.09 -52.21 -28.40
C ARG A 775 63.73 -52.23 -29.10
N GLY A 776 62.71 -52.86 -28.51
CA GLY A 776 61.33 -52.75 -29.00
C GLY A 776 60.84 -51.29 -29.01
N ASP A 777 59.86 -50.99 -29.84
CA ASP A 777 59.30 -49.63 -29.91
C ASP A 777 58.59 -49.28 -28.61
N SER A 778 58.65 -47.99 -28.24
CA SER A 778 57.84 -47.48 -27.15
C SER A 778 56.35 -47.47 -27.52
N GLY A 779 55.49 -47.67 -26.53
CA GLY A 779 54.05 -47.44 -26.71
C GLY A 779 53.74 -45.96 -26.94
N GLY A 780 52.70 -45.69 -27.73
CA GLY A 780 52.17 -44.34 -27.91
C GLY A 780 51.60 -43.78 -26.61
N ALA A 781 51.70 -42.47 -26.39
CA ALA A 781 50.96 -41.82 -25.32
C ALA A 781 49.45 -41.91 -25.59
N GLY A 782 48.64 -41.97 -24.54
CA GLY A 782 47.21 -41.78 -24.65
C GLY A 782 46.86 -40.32 -24.91
N GLN A 783 45.74 -40.07 -25.58
CA GLN A 783 45.25 -38.72 -25.83
C GLN A 783 44.62 -38.12 -24.56
N ALA A 784 44.65 -36.80 -24.42
CA ALA A 784 43.90 -36.13 -23.38
C ALA A 784 42.38 -36.27 -23.61
N GLY A 785 41.59 -36.22 -22.54
CA GLY A 785 40.14 -36.08 -22.65
C GLY A 785 39.75 -34.70 -23.17
N GLY A 786 38.60 -34.61 -23.83
CA GLY A 786 37.99 -33.34 -24.23
C GLY A 786 37.60 -32.50 -23.01
N GLN A 787 37.64 -31.18 -23.16
CA GLN A 787 37.17 -30.26 -22.12
C GLN A 787 35.64 -30.35 -21.99
N GLY A 788 35.13 -30.16 -20.78
CA GLY A 788 33.71 -30.02 -20.50
C GLY A 788 33.14 -28.77 -21.14
N VAL A 789 31.87 -28.82 -21.53
CA VAL A 789 31.15 -27.68 -22.11
C VAL A 789 30.91 -26.63 -21.02
N GLU A 790 31.21 -25.36 -21.30
CA GLU A 790 30.88 -24.26 -20.39
C GLU A 790 29.36 -24.05 -20.33
N GLY A 791 28.85 -23.66 -19.16
CA GLY A 791 27.45 -23.27 -19.00
C GLY A 791 27.12 -22.11 -19.95
N ALA A 792 25.98 -22.19 -20.64
CA ALA A 792 25.54 -21.12 -21.52
C ALA A 792 25.17 -19.87 -20.70
N PRO A 793 25.62 -18.66 -21.07
CA PRO A 793 25.13 -17.41 -20.47
C PRO A 793 23.62 -17.28 -20.62
N VAL A 794 22.95 -16.74 -19.60
CA VAL A 794 21.50 -16.59 -19.58
C VAL A 794 21.12 -15.26 -20.21
N SER A 795 20.39 -15.31 -21.33
CA SER A 795 19.94 -14.13 -22.09
C SER A 795 18.72 -13.44 -21.47
N VAL A 796 17.90 -14.18 -20.70
CA VAL A 796 16.72 -13.63 -20.03
C VAL A 796 17.14 -12.95 -18.72
N ALA A 797 16.89 -11.65 -18.63
CA ALA A 797 17.15 -10.84 -17.44
C ALA A 797 15.89 -10.60 -16.60
N GLY A 798 16.09 -10.15 -15.37
CA GLY A 798 15.01 -9.59 -14.57
C GLY A 798 14.41 -8.38 -15.28
N ASN A 799 13.10 -8.42 -15.51
CA ASN A 799 12.38 -7.42 -16.29
C ASN A 799 11.18 -6.84 -15.49
N GLN A 800 10.65 -5.70 -15.95
CA GLN A 800 9.55 -5.02 -15.25
C GLN A 800 8.20 -5.70 -15.45
N ALA A 801 7.99 -6.36 -16.60
CA ALA A 801 6.77 -7.10 -16.91
C ALA A 801 6.58 -8.36 -16.05
N ALA A 802 7.68 -8.92 -15.53
CA ALA A 802 7.73 -10.01 -14.55
C ALA A 802 7.76 -9.51 -13.09
N GLY A 803 7.72 -8.19 -12.86
CA GLY A 803 7.42 -7.66 -11.54
C GLY A 803 6.00 -8.04 -11.11
N ALA A 804 5.73 -8.13 -9.82
CA ALA A 804 4.42 -8.57 -9.32
C ALA A 804 3.97 -7.77 -8.10
N LEU A 805 2.66 -7.61 -7.96
CA LEU A 805 2.03 -7.28 -6.69
C LEU A 805 1.88 -8.56 -5.87
N SER A 806 2.44 -8.55 -4.66
CA SER A 806 2.21 -9.55 -3.63
C SER A 806 1.54 -8.86 -2.44
N GLY A 807 0.21 -8.99 -2.37
CA GLY A 807 -0.62 -8.30 -1.37
C GLY A 807 -0.60 -6.77 -1.52
N VAL A 808 0.22 -6.11 -0.70
CA VAL A 808 0.41 -4.63 -0.66
C VAL A 808 1.85 -4.22 -0.98
N GLN A 809 2.61 -5.10 -1.62
CA GLN A 809 4.00 -4.90 -1.97
C GLN A 809 4.22 -5.17 -3.45
N TRP A 810 4.89 -4.23 -4.13
CA TRP A 810 5.47 -4.48 -5.44
C TRP A 810 6.87 -5.09 -5.29
N ARG A 811 7.25 -5.98 -6.21
CA ARG A 811 8.62 -6.42 -6.40
C ARG A 811 8.91 -6.48 -7.90
N ALA A 812 10.02 -5.88 -8.35
CA ALA A 812 10.45 -6.02 -9.74
C ALA A 812 10.93 -7.46 -10.03
N GLY A 813 10.97 -7.86 -11.30
CA GLY A 813 11.37 -9.23 -11.69
C GLY A 813 12.82 -9.55 -11.32
N SER A 814 13.06 -10.74 -10.76
CA SER A 814 14.40 -11.26 -10.54
C SER A 814 15.00 -11.80 -11.85
N GLY A 815 16.32 -11.89 -11.91
CA GLY A 815 17.01 -12.66 -12.96
C GLY A 815 16.79 -14.16 -12.81
N LEU A 816 17.53 -14.92 -13.62
CA LEU A 816 17.56 -16.39 -13.62
C LEU A 816 18.96 -16.89 -13.21
N ASP A 817 19.00 -18.07 -12.62
CA ASP A 817 20.25 -18.74 -12.23
C ASP A 817 21.07 -19.14 -13.48
N GLY A 818 22.38 -19.06 -13.35
CA GLY A 818 23.33 -19.49 -14.37
C GLY A 818 23.30 -21.00 -14.59
N ASN A 819 23.68 -21.43 -15.79
CA ASN A 819 23.77 -22.84 -16.15
C ASN A 819 25.08 -23.46 -15.62
N ASP A 820 24.98 -24.70 -15.13
CA ASP A 820 26.14 -25.50 -14.73
C ASP A 820 27.03 -25.85 -15.93
N GLY A 821 28.34 -25.98 -15.67
CA GLY A 821 29.30 -26.53 -16.62
C GLY A 821 29.23 -28.06 -16.70
N GLY A 822 29.54 -28.63 -17.86
CA GLY A 822 29.69 -30.07 -18.05
C GLY A 822 31.02 -30.61 -17.52
N ALA A 823 31.08 -31.88 -17.15
CA ALA A 823 32.35 -32.53 -16.78
C ALA A 823 33.26 -32.76 -18.00
N GLY A 824 34.58 -32.71 -17.80
CA GLY A 824 35.57 -33.05 -18.84
C GLY A 824 35.65 -34.56 -19.08
N GLY A 825 36.13 -34.98 -20.25
CA GLY A 825 36.33 -36.40 -20.56
C GLY A 825 37.52 -37.02 -19.82
N GLY A 826 37.48 -38.32 -19.54
CA GLY A 826 38.65 -39.06 -19.05
C GLY A 826 39.74 -39.19 -20.12
N GLY A 827 41.01 -39.17 -19.73
CA GLY A 827 42.12 -39.36 -20.67
C GLY A 827 42.22 -40.80 -21.19
N GLY A 828 42.92 -41.00 -22.30
CA GLY A 828 43.23 -42.34 -22.82
C GLY A 828 44.45 -42.97 -22.14
N GLY A 829 44.45 -44.28 -21.93
CA GLY A 829 45.58 -45.00 -21.34
C GLY A 829 46.77 -45.06 -22.30
N GLY A 830 48.00 -45.02 -21.78
CA GLY A 830 49.21 -45.15 -22.60
C GLY A 830 49.39 -46.57 -23.15
N GLY A 831 49.98 -46.71 -24.34
CA GLY A 831 50.28 -48.02 -24.92
C GLY A 831 51.40 -48.75 -24.19
N GLY A 832 51.34 -50.07 -24.14
CA GLY A 832 52.43 -50.92 -23.65
C GLY A 832 53.62 -50.91 -24.61
N GLY A 833 54.84 -50.96 -24.07
CA GLY A 833 56.07 -51.08 -24.85
C GLY A 833 56.21 -52.45 -25.53
N GLY A 834 56.82 -52.46 -26.72
CA GLY A 834 57.14 -53.69 -27.43
C GLY A 834 58.19 -54.52 -26.73
N GLY A 835 58.06 -55.84 -26.83
CA GLY A 835 59.08 -56.76 -26.30
C GLY A 835 60.36 -56.77 -27.14
N ARG A 836 61.37 -57.49 -26.66
CA ARG A 836 62.56 -57.86 -27.44
C ARG A 836 62.88 -59.34 -27.26
N ASN A 837 63.26 -60.04 -28.33
CA ASN A 837 63.89 -61.37 -28.27
C ASN A 837 65.28 -61.34 -28.93
N CYS A 838 66.34 -61.34 -28.12
CA CYS A 838 67.73 -61.34 -28.61
C CYS A 838 68.40 -62.66 -28.22
N ILE A 839 68.63 -63.52 -29.21
CA ILE A 839 69.33 -64.82 -29.06
C ILE A 839 68.69 -65.70 -27.95
N GLY A 840 67.36 -65.74 -27.90
CA GLY A 840 66.59 -66.53 -26.93
C GLY A 840 66.39 -65.86 -25.56
N VAL A 841 66.95 -64.66 -25.34
CA VAL A 841 66.65 -63.84 -24.16
C VAL A 841 65.45 -62.96 -24.47
N ASN A 842 64.31 -63.32 -23.87
CA ASN A 842 63.10 -62.50 -23.89
C ASN A 842 63.21 -61.36 -22.87
N ARG A 843 62.96 -60.14 -23.32
CA ARG A 843 62.79 -58.94 -22.49
C ARG A 843 61.38 -58.42 -22.69
N ARG A 844 60.77 -57.91 -21.61
CA ARG A 844 59.46 -57.26 -21.67
C ARG A 844 59.60 -55.77 -21.96
N GLY A 845 58.64 -55.19 -22.67
CA GLY A 845 58.42 -53.74 -22.64
C GLY A 845 57.86 -53.27 -21.29
N GLY A 846 57.93 -51.97 -21.02
CA GLY A 846 57.22 -51.36 -19.89
C GLY A 846 55.71 -51.29 -20.15
N GLY A 847 54.89 -51.35 -19.10
CA GLY A 847 53.46 -51.07 -19.22
C GLY A 847 53.20 -49.58 -19.46
N GLY A 848 52.18 -49.24 -20.22
CA GLY A 848 51.74 -47.85 -20.37
C GLY A 848 51.18 -47.30 -19.07
N GLY A 849 51.20 -45.97 -18.89
CA GLY A 849 50.54 -45.31 -17.77
C GLY A 849 49.01 -45.32 -17.90
N GLY A 850 48.31 -45.44 -16.79
CA GLY A 850 46.88 -45.16 -16.73
C GLY A 850 46.61 -43.67 -16.87
N ALA A 851 45.45 -43.31 -17.39
CA ALA A 851 45.07 -41.91 -17.62
C ALA A 851 44.42 -41.28 -16.40
N GLY A 852 44.39 -39.94 -16.35
CA GLY A 852 43.61 -39.21 -15.36
C GLY A 852 42.11 -39.16 -15.69
N SER A 853 41.28 -38.97 -14.67
CA SER A 853 39.83 -38.78 -14.83
C SER A 853 39.53 -37.36 -15.27
N GLY A 854 38.38 -37.14 -15.87
CA GLY A 854 37.87 -35.79 -16.13
C GLY A 854 37.76 -34.97 -14.84
N GLY A 855 37.93 -33.65 -14.97
CA GLY A 855 37.53 -32.70 -13.93
C GLY A 855 36.01 -32.48 -13.97
N CYS A 856 35.42 -32.20 -12.82
CA CYS A 856 33.99 -31.93 -12.73
C CYS A 856 33.64 -30.53 -13.26
N GLY A 857 32.44 -30.40 -13.82
CA GLY A 857 31.87 -29.10 -14.11
C GLY A 857 31.67 -28.28 -12.83
N ALA A 858 31.64 -26.96 -12.98
CA ALA A 858 31.35 -26.02 -11.92
C ALA A 858 29.87 -25.62 -11.94
N SER A 859 29.33 -25.19 -10.80
CA SER A 859 27.94 -24.74 -10.77
C SER A 859 27.78 -23.32 -11.36
N GLY A 860 26.61 -23.04 -11.89
CA GLY A 860 26.19 -21.68 -12.23
C GLY A 860 26.16 -20.76 -11.01
N GLY A 861 26.21 -19.45 -11.26
CA GLY A 861 25.97 -18.43 -10.23
C GLY A 861 24.48 -18.09 -10.13
N LEU A 862 23.98 -17.77 -8.94
CA LEU A 862 22.55 -17.51 -8.74
C LEU A 862 22.11 -16.16 -9.34
N ALA A 863 20.82 -16.03 -9.60
CA ALA A 863 20.15 -14.83 -10.07
C ALA A 863 20.38 -13.62 -9.15
N GLY A 864 20.41 -12.43 -9.75
CA GLY A 864 20.17 -11.19 -9.02
C GLY A 864 18.69 -11.02 -8.71
N GLU A 865 18.34 -10.74 -7.45
CA GLU A 865 16.95 -10.46 -7.09
C GLU A 865 16.49 -9.11 -7.67
N GLY A 866 15.21 -9.02 -8.05
CA GLY A 866 14.60 -7.73 -8.40
C GLY A 866 14.47 -6.80 -7.18
N ALA A 867 14.47 -5.49 -7.42
CA ALA A 867 14.39 -4.47 -6.37
C ALA A 867 12.95 -4.05 -6.01
N GLY A 868 12.81 -3.35 -4.89
CA GLY A 868 11.58 -2.67 -4.50
C GLY A 868 11.48 -1.25 -5.05
N GLY A 869 10.26 -0.77 -5.24
CA GLY A 869 9.96 0.56 -5.77
C GLY A 869 9.53 1.57 -4.69
N SER A 870 9.25 2.78 -5.17
CA SER A 870 8.70 3.89 -4.39
C SER A 870 7.42 4.38 -5.09
N PHE A 871 6.30 4.36 -4.38
CA PHE A 871 4.97 4.60 -4.94
C PHE A 871 4.17 5.58 -4.10
N GLY A 872 3.59 6.61 -4.71
CA GLY A 872 2.62 7.46 -4.03
C GLY A 872 1.35 6.68 -3.74
N ILE A 873 0.65 6.28 -4.81
CA ILE A 873 -0.62 5.55 -4.76
C ILE A 873 -0.48 4.25 -5.56
N MET A 874 -1.03 3.15 -5.04
CA MET A 874 -1.06 1.84 -5.68
C MET A 874 -2.48 1.31 -5.71
N LEU A 875 -3.02 1.10 -6.91
CA LEU A 875 -4.39 0.68 -7.17
C LEU A 875 -4.40 -0.75 -7.75
N SER A 876 -5.16 -1.66 -7.15
CA SER A 876 -5.26 -3.07 -7.58
C SER A 876 -6.71 -3.58 -7.52
N ALA A 877 -7.29 -4.02 -8.64
CA ALA A 877 -8.66 -4.57 -8.65
C ALA A 877 -9.71 -3.64 -7.99
N THR A 878 -9.72 -2.36 -8.38
CA THR A 878 -10.59 -1.33 -7.78
C THR A 878 -11.78 -0.94 -8.67
N GLY A 879 -12.83 -0.43 -8.03
CA GLY A 879 -13.85 0.43 -8.61
C GLY A 879 -13.27 1.80 -9.04
N LEU A 880 -14.13 2.83 -9.07
CA LEU A 880 -13.70 4.20 -9.40
C LEU A 880 -12.83 4.79 -8.28
N VAL A 881 -11.59 5.16 -8.62
CA VAL A 881 -10.71 5.95 -7.75
C VAL A 881 -10.55 7.35 -8.33
N VAL A 882 -10.74 8.36 -7.50
CA VAL A 882 -10.63 9.79 -7.83
C VAL A 882 -9.43 10.36 -7.09
N VAL A 883 -8.45 10.88 -7.83
CA VAL A 883 -7.19 11.40 -7.28
C VAL A 883 -7.01 12.84 -7.76
N VAL A 884 -7.24 13.82 -6.89
CA VAL A 884 -7.38 15.23 -7.28
C VAL A 884 -6.49 16.16 -6.45
N ASP A 885 -5.75 17.06 -7.11
CA ASP A 885 -4.98 18.14 -6.49
C ASP A 885 -3.98 17.70 -5.38
N ASN A 886 -3.45 16.47 -5.45
CA ASN A 886 -2.43 15.98 -4.50
C ASN A 886 -1.01 16.38 -4.92
N GLU A 887 -0.10 16.55 -3.96
CA GLU A 887 1.34 16.54 -4.18
C GLU A 887 1.90 15.14 -3.91
N ILE A 888 2.52 14.52 -4.92
CA ILE A 888 2.96 13.13 -4.85
C ILE A 888 4.48 13.04 -5.05
N GLU A 889 5.20 12.72 -3.98
CA GLU A 889 6.65 12.62 -3.93
C GLU A 889 7.11 11.16 -3.79
N THR A 890 8.15 10.77 -4.51
CA THR A 890 8.78 9.44 -4.36
C THR A 890 10.30 9.58 -4.21
N THR A 891 10.92 8.87 -3.27
CA THR A 891 12.37 9.00 -2.99
C THR A 891 13.26 8.19 -3.96
N GLY A 892 12.65 7.40 -4.85
CA GLY A 892 13.34 6.56 -5.83
C GLY A 892 13.25 5.06 -5.57
N GLY A 893 13.36 4.26 -6.64
CA GLY A 893 13.42 2.81 -6.55
C GLY A 893 14.82 2.29 -6.20
N GLY A 894 14.90 1.07 -5.67
CA GLY A 894 16.18 0.40 -5.37
C GLY A 894 16.86 -0.14 -6.63
N THR A 895 18.18 -0.26 -6.66
CA THR A 895 18.89 -0.88 -7.79
C THR A 895 18.68 -2.40 -7.80
N GLY A 896 18.51 -3.01 -8.96
CA GLY A 896 18.41 -4.46 -9.10
C GLY A 896 19.66 -5.18 -8.61
N GLY A 897 19.49 -6.42 -8.12
CA GLY A 897 20.60 -7.24 -7.64
C GLY A 897 21.50 -7.69 -8.79
N ARG A 898 22.82 -7.68 -8.60
CA ARG A 898 23.77 -8.25 -9.57
C ARG A 898 23.69 -9.77 -9.55
N GLY A 899 23.67 -10.42 -10.71
CA GLY A 899 23.78 -11.87 -10.83
C GLY A 899 25.15 -12.38 -10.38
N GLY A 900 25.16 -13.52 -9.69
CA GLY A 900 26.39 -14.15 -9.22
C GLY A 900 27.25 -14.66 -10.37
N ASN A 901 28.58 -14.47 -10.32
CA ASN A 901 29.50 -15.09 -11.28
C ASN A 901 29.46 -16.62 -11.13
N GLY A 902 29.52 -17.37 -12.23
CA GLY A 902 29.57 -18.84 -12.21
C GLY A 902 30.93 -19.38 -11.78
N GLY A 903 30.96 -20.64 -11.33
CA GLY A 903 32.16 -21.27 -10.81
C GLY A 903 33.20 -21.63 -11.89
N ALA A 904 34.47 -21.70 -11.50
CA ALA A 904 35.55 -22.16 -12.37
C ALA A 904 35.57 -23.70 -12.47
N GLY A 905 35.67 -24.23 -13.70
CA GLY A 905 35.67 -25.67 -13.98
C GLY A 905 36.82 -26.45 -13.33
N GLY A 906 36.55 -27.68 -12.90
CA GLY A 906 37.51 -28.52 -12.19
C GLY A 906 38.70 -28.95 -13.06
N ALA A 907 39.91 -28.92 -12.52
CA ALA A 907 41.10 -29.33 -13.25
C ALA A 907 41.06 -30.83 -13.61
N GLY A 908 41.44 -31.19 -14.83
CA GLY A 908 41.53 -32.59 -15.26
C GLY A 908 42.66 -33.36 -14.56
N GLY A 909 42.42 -34.63 -14.27
CA GLY A 909 43.40 -35.48 -13.59
C GLY A 909 44.66 -35.72 -14.42
N ALA A 910 45.84 -35.75 -13.78
CA ALA A 910 47.10 -35.98 -14.49
C ALA A 910 47.22 -37.43 -15.00
N GLY A 911 47.78 -37.60 -16.20
CA GLY A 911 48.11 -38.92 -16.74
C GLY A 911 49.33 -39.56 -16.04
N GLY A 912 49.25 -40.86 -15.80
CA GLY A 912 50.32 -41.65 -15.20
C GLY A 912 51.52 -41.82 -16.14
N ALA A 913 52.73 -41.84 -15.58
CA ALA A 913 53.95 -42.06 -16.36
C ALA A 913 54.01 -43.49 -16.93
N GLY A 914 54.56 -43.63 -18.14
CA GLY A 914 54.84 -44.93 -18.75
C GLY A 914 55.97 -45.68 -18.04
N GLY A 915 55.82 -46.99 -17.88
CA GLY A 915 56.82 -47.86 -17.27
C GLY A 915 58.09 -47.96 -18.12
N SER A 916 59.25 -48.04 -17.45
CA SER A 916 60.51 -48.11 -18.18
C SER A 916 60.66 -49.45 -18.92
N GLY A 917 61.12 -49.41 -20.17
CA GLY A 917 61.42 -50.63 -20.93
C GLY A 917 62.70 -51.34 -20.49
N GLN A 918 63.49 -50.68 -19.63
CA GLN A 918 64.78 -51.19 -19.18
C GLN A 918 64.62 -52.21 -18.05
N ASP A 919 65.50 -53.18 -18.03
CA ASP A 919 65.77 -54.00 -16.86
C ASP A 919 67.15 -53.64 -16.27
N ALA A 920 67.48 -54.19 -15.10
CA ALA A 920 68.73 -53.93 -14.40
C ALA A 920 70.01 -54.32 -15.18
N ALA A 921 69.88 -54.93 -16.37
CA ALA A 921 70.97 -55.29 -17.27
C ALA A 921 71.14 -54.30 -18.45
N GLY A 922 70.37 -53.21 -18.51
CA GLY A 922 70.50 -52.13 -19.51
C GLY A 922 70.06 -52.51 -20.94
N GLY A 923 69.53 -53.71 -21.14
CA GLY A 923 69.19 -54.28 -22.45
C GLY A 923 67.70 -54.56 -22.59
N GLY A 924 66.88 -53.51 -22.46
CA GLY A 924 65.43 -53.59 -22.33
C GLY A 924 64.60 -53.73 -23.63
N GLY A 925 63.29 -53.89 -23.45
CA GLY A 925 62.26 -53.65 -24.46
C GLY A 925 61.90 -52.17 -24.59
N GLY A 926 60.79 -51.87 -25.27
CA GLY A 926 60.26 -50.51 -25.40
C GLY A 926 59.70 -49.97 -24.09
N ALA A 927 59.68 -48.64 -23.92
CA ALA A 927 59.00 -48.02 -22.79
C ALA A 927 57.49 -48.03 -22.99
N GLY A 928 56.71 -48.01 -21.91
CA GLY A 928 55.28 -47.68 -22.02
C GLY A 928 55.09 -46.21 -22.40
N GLY A 929 54.01 -45.91 -23.10
CA GLY A 929 53.53 -44.53 -23.27
C GLY A 929 52.97 -43.98 -21.96
N ALA A 930 52.96 -42.66 -21.80
CA ALA A 930 52.23 -42.02 -20.70
C ALA A 930 50.72 -42.10 -20.94
N GLY A 931 49.93 -42.13 -19.87
CA GLY A 931 48.49 -41.89 -19.95
C GLY A 931 48.21 -40.43 -20.32
N GLY A 932 47.07 -40.18 -20.97
CA GLY A 932 46.54 -38.85 -21.17
C GLY A 932 46.08 -38.21 -19.86
N ALA A 933 46.06 -36.89 -19.81
CA ALA A 933 45.34 -36.16 -18.77
C ALA A 933 43.83 -36.25 -19.04
N GLY A 934 43.01 -36.16 -18.00
CA GLY A 934 41.60 -35.85 -18.17
C GLY A 934 41.41 -34.43 -18.69
N GLY A 935 40.25 -34.17 -19.30
CA GLY A 935 39.82 -32.83 -19.66
C GLY A 935 39.51 -31.98 -18.43
N LEU A 936 39.66 -30.67 -18.56
CA LEU A 936 39.09 -29.71 -17.63
C LEU A 936 37.56 -29.86 -17.64
N GLY A 937 36.90 -29.70 -16.49
CA GLY A 937 35.46 -29.44 -16.47
C GLY A 937 35.16 -28.05 -17.02
N GLY A 938 33.93 -27.86 -17.51
CA GLY A 938 33.41 -26.57 -17.93
C GLY A 938 33.18 -25.65 -16.75
N ALA A 939 33.35 -24.35 -16.99
CA ALA A 939 32.87 -23.29 -16.10
C ALA A 939 31.35 -23.27 -16.05
N GLY A 940 30.76 -22.84 -14.93
CA GLY A 940 29.36 -22.43 -14.88
C GLY A 940 29.21 -21.00 -15.40
N SER A 941 28.06 -20.67 -15.99
CA SER A 941 27.75 -19.27 -16.34
C SER A 941 27.26 -18.49 -15.12
N GLY A 942 27.31 -17.16 -15.21
CA GLY A 942 26.73 -16.32 -14.16
C GLY A 942 25.20 -16.29 -14.22
N GLY A 943 24.55 -15.94 -13.11
CA GLY A 943 23.13 -15.62 -13.12
C GLY A 943 22.88 -14.29 -13.83
N SER A 944 21.68 -14.07 -14.37
CA SER A 944 21.29 -12.76 -14.91
C SER A 944 20.94 -11.78 -13.79
N GLY A 945 21.03 -10.48 -14.09
CA GLY A 945 20.74 -9.41 -13.13
C GLY A 945 19.25 -9.21 -12.88
N GLY A 946 18.90 -8.81 -11.67
CA GLY A 946 17.53 -8.46 -11.30
C GLY A 946 17.12 -7.07 -11.79
N ALA A 947 15.81 -6.86 -11.97
CA ALA A 947 15.26 -5.58 -12.39
C ALA A 947 15.39 -4.50 -11.29
N GLY A 948 15.58 -3.26 -11.71
CA GLY A 948 15.55 -2.08 -10.84
C GLY A 948 14.13 -1.72 -10.39
N GLY A 949 14.01 -1.04 -9.26
CA GLY A 949 12.74 -0.65 -8.66
C GLY A 949 12.13 0.56 -9.36
N ALA A 950 10.81 0.56 -9.52
CA ALA A 950 10.09 1.70 -10.07
C ALA A 950 10.05 2.90 -9.09
N SER A 951 9.86 4.11 -9.62
CA SER A 951 9.53 5.32 -8.86
C SER A 951 8.34 5.99 -9.53
N VAL A 952 7.14 5.72 -9.04
CA VAL A 952 5.88 6.00 -9.77
C VAL A 952 4.91 6.76 -8.88
N GLY A 953 4.25 7.79 -9.42
CA GLY A 953 3.25 8.55 -8.67
C GLY A 953 2.02 7.71 -8.35
N ILE A 954 1.34 7.21 -9.38
CA ILE A 954 0.16 6.34 -9.31
C ILE A 954 0.41 5.08 -10.13
N LEU A 955 0.46 3.91 -9.48
CA LEU A 955 0.49 2.61 -10.14
C LEU A 955 -0.94 2.05 -10.23
N THR A 956 -1.37 1.61 -11.41
CA THR A 956 -2.65 0.89 -11.59
C THR A 956 -2.42 -0.51 -12.14
N VAL A 957 -3.02 -1.51 -11.49
CA VAL A 957 -3.04 -2.92 -11.91
C VAL A 957 -4.50 -3.40 -11.87
N ASP A 958 -5.01 -3.96 -12.97
CA ASP A 958 -6.37 -4.52 -13.07
C ASP A 958 -7.51 -3.59 -12.58
N THR A 959 -7.38 -2.26 -12.79
CA THR A 959 -8.34 -1.27 -12.26
C THR A 959 -9.50 -0.99 -13.22
N SER A 960 -10.73 -0.93 -12.72
CA SER A 960 -11.92 -0.63 -13.55
C SER A 960 -12.16 0.87 -13.80
N GLY A 961 -11.52 1.77 -13.04
CA GLY A 961 -11.58 3.21 -13.32
C GLY A 961 -10.67 4.08 -12.43
N LEU A 962 -9.88 4.95 -13.07
CA LEU A 962 -9.11 6.01 -12.42
C LEU A 962 -9.50 7.36 -13.05
N SER A 963 -9.79 8.35 -12.20
CA SER A 963 -9.94 9.76 -12.57
C SER A 963 -8.88 10.58 -11.83
N ALA A 964 -7.83 11.01 -12.54
CA ALA A 964 -6.74 11.79 -11.96
C ALA A 964 -6.64 13.18 -12.62
N SER A 965 -6.64 14.25 -11.81
CA SER A 965 -6.53 15.64 -12.30
C SER A 965 -5.86 16.55 -11.27
N GLY A 966 -5.14 17.57 -11.71
CA GLY A 966 -4.56 18.61 -10.83
C GLY A 966 -3.38 18.18 -9.94
N ASN A 967 -3.10 16.87 -9.84
CA ASN A 967 -1.98 16.37 -9.06
C ASN A 967 -0.62 16.86 -9.60
N SER A 968 0.31 17.10 -8.67
CA SER A 968 1.72 17.40 -8.95
C SER A 968 2.62 16.23 -8.54
N PHE A 969 3.73 16.04 -9.25
CA PHE A 969 4.60 14.88 -9.09
C PHE A 969 6.07 15.28 -8.94
N GLN A 970 6.70 14.87 -7.83
CA GLN A 970 8.14 14.99 -7.61
C GLN A 970 8.76 13.60 -7.50
N LEU A 971 9.06 12.97 -8.64
CA LEU A 971 9.51 11.59 -8.66
C LEU A 971 11.02 11.44 -8.58
N GLY A 972 11.49 10.62 -7.64
CA GLY A 972 12.88 10.19 -7.55
C GLY A 972 13.32 9.37 -8.76
N ALA A 973 14.61 9.06 -8.82
CA ALA A 973 15.14 8.20 -9.87
C ALA A 973 14.59 6.77 -9.71
N ALA A 974 14.19 6.16 -10.83
CA ALA A 974 14.02 4.71 -10.86
C ALA A 974 15.38 4.02 -10.65
N GLY A 975 15.36 2.84 -10.03
CA GLY A 975 16.57 2.06 -9.82
C GLY A 975 17.13 1.51 -11.12
N THR A 976 18.43 1.47 -11.27
CA THR A 976 19.07 0.76 -12.40
C THR A 976 18.88 -0.74 -12.26
N GLY A 977 18.81 -1.47 -13.36
CA GLY A 977 18.90 -2.93 -13.32
C GLY A 977 20.27 -3.40 -12.82
N GLY A 978 20.32 -4.60 -12.23
CA GLY A 978 21.57 -5.21 -11.80
C GLY A 978 22.37 -5.78 -12.98
N GLU A 979 23.69 -5.78 -12.90
CA GLU A 979 24.53 -6.45 -13.90
C GLU A 979 24.32 -7.97 -13.87
N GLY A 980 24.47 -8.65 -15.01
CA GLY A 980 24.62 -10.10 -15.03
C GLY A 980 26.01 -10.56 -14.56
N GLY A 981 26.07 -11.79 -14.03
CA GLY A 981 27.30 -12.44 -13.58
C GLY A 981 28.17 -12.94 -14.74
N GLN A 982 29.48 -13.06 -14.47
CA GLN A 982 30.49 -13.57 -15.41
C GLN A 982 30.53 -15.12 -15.42
N THR A 983 30.87 -15.71 -16.57
CA THR A 983 31.14 -17.15 -16.70
C THR A 983 32.54 -17.50 -16.20
N GLY A 984 32.66 -18.49 -15.32
CA GLY A 984 33.96 -19.05 -14.92
C GLY A 984 34.80 -18.27 -13.90
N GLY A 985 34.25 -17.23 -13.29
CA GLY A 985 34.89 -16.43 -12.23
C GLY A 985 35.22 -14.99 -12.65
N ASP A 986 36.07 -14.33 -11.85
CA ASP A 986 36.21 -12.86 -11.84
C ASP A 986 37.10 -12.29 -12.98
N SER A 987 37.11 -12.90 -14.16
CA SER A 987 37.82 -12.38 -15.34
C SER A 987 36.96 -11.37 -16.09
N GLU A 988 37.47 -10.15 -16.31
CA GLU A 988 36.69 -9.09 -16.96
C GLU A 988 36.34 -9.37 -18.44
N ASP A 989 37.13 -10.22 -19.13
CA ASP A 989 36.94 -10.60 -20.53
C ASP A 989 35.97 -11.78 -20.76
N THR A 990 35.43 -12.43 -19.72
CA THR A 990 34.50 -13.57 -19.90
C THR A 990 33.06 -13.12 -20.15
N PRO A 991 32.28 -13.85 -21.00
CA PRO A 991 30.88 -13.56 -21.25
C PRO A 991 30.06 -13.43 -19.97
N ARG A 992 29.19 -12.42 -19.94
CA ARG A 992 28.22 -12.20 -18.86
C ARG A 992 26.83 -12.64 -19.31
N SER A 993 26.04 -13.09 -18.36
CA SER A 993 24.58 -13.19 -18.53
C SER A 993 23.96 -11.80 -18.59
N ALA A 994 22.69 -11.71 -18.99
CA ALA A 994 22.03 -10.44 -19.24
C ALA A 994 21.87 -9.59 -17.97
N SER A 995 21.98 -8.26 -18.13
CA SER A 995 21.70 -7.29 -17.07
C SER A 995 20.20 -7.03 -16.97
N GLY A 996 19.70 -6.83 -15.76
CA GLY A 996 18.29 -6.51 -15.51
C GLY A 996 17.86 -5.20 -16.16
N GLN A 997 16.56 -5.06 -16.37
CA GLN A 997 15.97 -3.80 -16.83
C GLN A 997 15.98 -2.75 -15.69
N SER A 998 16.21 -1.48 -16.04
CA SER A 998 15.97 -0.37 -15.12
C SER A 998 14.49 -0.23 -14.76
N GLY A 999 14.21 0.36 -13.61
CA GLY A 999 12.87 0.66 -13.13
C GLY A 999 12.14 1.69 -13.99
N ILE A 1000 10.81 1.69 -13.86
CA ILE A 1000 9.93 2.67 -14.52
C ILE A 1000 9.88 3.95 -13.67
N ARG A 1001 9.97 5.12 -14.30
CA ARG A 1001 9.73 6.43 -13.67
C ARG A 1001 8.65 7.18 -14.44
N GLN A 1002 7.42 7.19 -13.90
CA GLN A 1002 6.26 7.82 -14.53
C GLN A 1002 5.26 8.32 -13.48
N ASP A 1003 4.59 9.44 -13.78
CA ASP A 1003 3.58 10.05 -12.90
C ASP A 1003 2.37 9.12 -12.70
N VAL A 1004 1.91 8.51 -13.78
CA VAL A 1004 0.91 7.43 -13.77
C VAL A 1004 1.43 6.29 -14.64
N PHE A 1005 1.51 5.08 -14.10
CA PHE A 1005 1.85 3.87 -14.86
C PHE A 1005 0.72 2.85 -14.76
N GLN A 1006 0.23 2.40 -15.92
CA GLN A 1006 -0.75 1.33 -16.03
C GLN A 1006 -0.04 0.05 -16.47
N ARG A 1007 -0.38 -1.06 -15.83
CA ARG A 1007 0.02 -2.41 -16.22
C ARG A 1007 -1.16 -3.18 -16.78
#